data_AF-A0A660LFW4-F1
#
_entry.id   AF-A0A660LFW4-F1
#
_cell.length_a   1.000
_cell.length_b   1.000
_cell.length_c   1.000
_cell.angle_alpha   90.00
_cell.angle_beta   90.00
_cell.angle_gamma   90.00
#
_symmetry.space_group_name_H-M   'P 1'
#
loop_
_entity.id
_entity.type
_entity.pdbx_description
1 polymer ?
#
loop_
_entity_poly.entity_id
_entity_poly.type
_entity_poly.pdbx_seq_one_letter_code
_entity_poly.pdbx_strand_id
1 'polypeptide(L)'
;MSAHHASGTICTFYSYKGGVGRSMALANVAALLAQWGHRVLCVDWDLEAPGLHLYFDPWLDDTPVRGVVELIDDLADGKPFSVTDYTTTVNLPNMLGHLEVMPAGGLDESFVGHVQALDWDQLYANGLGTRLEELREAFKREYDFVLLDSRTGITDIGGICTVQLPDLIAFCCTPNHQSLDGVLDVMRRSAESRQVLPFDRGQVPSFPVITRFEATIEVELAREWMRLFEQRLGPMVETFKHVEVATSDLLAQLRIPHVAHWSFGERLAVIEEGTSDPLWIGHAFETLAAVVAHRTERTELLIGNRESYVDTARSQRGRAQKARDSDVFVAFARSDARFGRALARELRQRGLRVADDAGPVRLGRLRRARNLAILVDRDGSSMGDIELEQFLSEHAADRTPRRVFPVLRGEHARTPKIVSRHFAIDARDSPPSAVADRIAMPALWQRFEELLRERGIHDSATLTAAGRHASLLIDVGELDDARTFIEELESEIVDDDAQYSFAGYEVLGLRATLCQAGADRLAALEVRRRQLASFDQFRHADTRAHADAKLALADALVDANQYDEALTQVTEAHALLSHLLGSSALKTFDAQLSFGRVLAHSGDSEQALDLLTGLWNELERKFGATHKLTLKAQSTLAEARCMAGDLAGGLRLQRHVVEVRTARSDRVHELALEAKATLADMLEAGEATDESVALRESVADGYQQLRGSARPETLRAEFAHARAMAATGDTGRAVDLVREVLEIAVDHLSYSHPVRIDGYAAAGAVLRTAGLLVEAAEVLHRGEEAVARLDVNHPLRLSMLDEIATTQERRGYFEGARKLREQILISRTQVLGEGHSQTLMAMSHLAMTLAAMGDFEAALRLDERVVSSAQLRFGRADELVVRTKQHLAQTLDILGRTDEAEWLLVEVMRTLENDLGEAHLETQRARLTLGDMLMRRGAHERALSEIRRAAEVMRATLGPTHPETFSADALLGVALNYAGHPEAAESELSTTFEQMAHVLGPDHPRTLSTAWAWFGVLRTLARHDEALEVIAAVVAGRSLLYGDTHPSTVDAMQKQVELLDEIGDRSGAEAIRRRIAVAMRTPPLV
;
A
#
# COMPACT_ATOMS: atom_id res chain seq x y z
N MET A 1 13.17 50.71 -0.73
CA MET A 1 13.78 49.72 0.18
C MET A 1 13.93 48.45 -0.62
N SER A 2 15.17 48.00 -0.82
CA SER A 2 15.55 46.86 -1.66
C SER A 2 14.89 45.58 -1.19
N ALA A 3 14.39 44.78 -2.13
CA ALA A 3 13.98 43.41 -1.87
C ALA A 3 15.13 42.65 -1.20
N HIS A 4 14.89 42.03 -0.05
CA HIS A 4 15.81 41.07 0.53
C HIS A 4 15.94 39.89 -0.44
N HIS A 5 17.01 39.86 -1.25
CA HIS A 5 17.46 38.60 -1.84
C HIS A 5 17.92 37.70 -0.68
N ALA A 6 17.37 36.48 -0.59
CA ALA A 6 17.87 35.48 0.33
C ALA A 6 19.35 35.21 -0.01
N SER A 7 20.24 35.35 0.98
CA SER A 7 21.65 35.02 0.83
C SER A 7 21.81 33.55 0.43
N GLY A 8 22.73 33.25 -0.49
CA GLY A 8 23.09 31.89 -0.89
C GLY A 8 23.66 31.06 0.27
N THR A 9 23.65 29.74 0.10
CA THR A 9 24.07 28.75 1.12
C THR A 9 25.31 27.99 0.66
N ILE A 10 26.32 27.91 1.53
CA ILE A 10 27.48 27.03 1.30
C ILE A 10 27.27 25.71 2.05
N CYS A 11 27.16 24.59 1.32
CA CYS A 11 27.00 23.26 1.87
C CYS A 11 28.27 22.43 1.65
N THR A 12 28.95 22.03 2.72
CA THR A 12 30.10 21.13 2.61
C THR A 12 29.66 19.68 2.71
N PHE A 13 30.10 18.86 1.76
CA PHE A 13 30.07 17.40 1.91
C PHE A 13 31.41 16.96 2.52
N TYR A 14 31.35 16.28 3.66
CA TYR A 14 32.54 15.85 4.41
C TYR A 14 32.51 14.36 4.71
N SER A 15 33.69 13.72 4.66
CA SER A 15 33.87 12.36 5.16
C SER A 15 35.24 12.20 5.84
N TYR A 16 35.28 11.45 6.93
CA TYR A 16 36.55 11.15 7.60
C TYR A 16 37.43 10.20 6.78
N LYS A 17 36.82 9.25 6.05
CA LYS A 17 37.50 8.25 5.23
C LYS A 17 37.25 8.50 3.75
N GLY A 18 38.24 8.18 2.92
CA GLY A 18 38.11 8.15 1.46
C GLY A 18 37.29 6.96 0.97
N GLY A 19 36.76 7.09 -0.25
CA GLY A 19 35.96 6.04 -0.88
C GLY A 19 34.62 5.79 -0.20
N VAL A 20 33.96 6.81 0.35
CA VAL A 20 32.60 6.66 0.90
C VAL A 20 31.51 7.15 -0.05
N GLY A 21 31.85 7.70 -1.21
CA GLY A 21 30.88 8.21 -2.20
C GLY A 21 30.47 9.67 -2.01
N ARG A 22 31.28 10.46 -1.28
CA ARG A 22 31.04 11.89 -1.00
C ARG A 22 30.93 12.75 -2.27
N SER A 23 31.94 12.70 -3.15
CA SER A 23 31.97 13.46 -4.42
C SER A 23 30.81 13.07 -5.34
N MET A 24 30.46 11.76 -5.37
CA MET A 24 29.29 11.27 -6.11
C MET A 24 27.98 11.88 -5.58
N ALA A 25 27.78 11.89 -4.27
CA ALA A 25 26.59 12.48 -3.65
C ALA A 25 26.49 13.97 -3.95
N LEU A 26 27.61 14.70 -3.83
CA LEU A 26 27.68 16.12 -4.15
C LEU A 26 27.31 16.39 -5.61
N ALA A 27 27.89 15.65 -6.57
CA ALA A 27 27.66 15.86 -8.00
C ALA A 27 26.20 15.60 -8.41
N ASN A 28 25.59 14.52 -7.87
CA ASN A 28 24.18 14.20 -8.14
C ASN A 28 23.22 15.23 -7.51
N VAL A 29 23.51 15.70 -6.29
CA VAL A 29 22.73 16.77 -5.65
C VAL A 29 22.84 18.09 -6.44
N ALA A 30 24.03 18.42 -6.94
CA ALA A 30 24.25 19.60 -7.76
C ALA A 30 23.41 19.59 -9.04
N ALA A 31 23.41 18.45 -9.74
CA ALA A 31 22.64 18.24 -10.96
C ALA A 31 21.14 18.47 -10.72
N LEU A 32 20.59 17.91 -9.64
CA LEU A 32 19.18 18.08 -9.29
C LEU A 32 18.81 19.51 -8.91
N LEU A 33 19.62 20.17 -8.07
CA LEU A 33 19.39 21.57 -7.70
C LEU A 33 19.41 22.50 -8.94
N ALA A 34 20.32 22.25 -9.88
CA ALA A 34 20.37 22.98 -11.14
C ALA A 34 19.14 22.68 -12.02
N GLN A 35 18.70 21.42 -12.11
CA GLN A 35 17.45 21.05 -12.77
C GLN A 35 16.22 21.71 -12.14
N TRP A 36 16.24 21.97 -10.83
CA TRP A 36 15.16 22.67 -10.12
C TRP A 36 15.19 24.20 -10.24
N GLY A 37 16.16 24.77 -10.96
CA GLY A 37 16.21 26.22 -11.23
C GLY A 37 17.15 27.03 -10.33
N HIS A 38 18.01 26.38 -9.56
CA HIS A 38 19.00 27.06 -8.71
C HIS A 38 20.29 27.39 -9.50
N ARG A 39 20.97 28.45 -9.08
CA ARG A 39 22.36 28.73 -9.47
C ARG A 39 23.27 27.97 -8.51
N VAL A 40 24.00 27.00 -9.02
CA VAL A 40 24.78 26.04 -8.24
C VAL A 40 26.25 26.13 -8.64
N LEU A 41 27.13 26.17 -7.66
CA LEU A 41 28.58 26.04 -7.85
C LEU A 41 29.08 24.80 -7.11
N CYS A 42 29.74 23.89 -7.82
CA CYS A 42 30.51 22.79 -7.25
C CYS A 42 31.97 23.20 -7.09
N VAL A 43 32.59 22.94 -5.94
CA VAL A 43 34.01 23.26 -5.72
C VAL A 43 34.76 22.03 -5.23
N ASP A 44 35.80 21.63 -5.96
CA ASP A 44 36.68 20.53 -5.61
C ASP A 44 37.81 21.01 -4.69
N TRP A 45 37.55 20.97 -3.38
CA TRP A 45 38.52 21.36 -2.35
C TRP A 45 39.42 20.18 -1.92
N ASP A 46 39.27 18.99 -2.52
CA ASP A 46 40.10 17.82 -2.29
C ASP A 46 41.36 17.84 -3.18
N LEU A 47 42.28 18.76 -2.85
CA LEU A 47 43.48 19.03 -3.66
C LEU A 47 44.42 17.82 -3.85
N GLU A 48 44.34 16.83 -2.96
CA GLU A 48 45.22 15.64 -3.00
C GLU A 48 44.64 14.49 -3.84
N ALA A 49 43.32 14.50 -4.09
CA ALA A 49 42.64 13.50 -4.90
C ALA A 49 41.57 14.17 -5.79
N PRO A 50 41.98 15.08 -6.71
CA PRO A 50 41.04 15.85 -7.53
C PRO A 50 40.30 14.93 -8.50
N GLY A 51 39.03 15.23 -8.74
CA GLY A 51 38.21 14.38 -9.61
C GLY A 51 36.75 14.79 -9.74
N LEU A 52 36.30 15.86 -9.07
CA LEU A 52 34.88 16.24 -9.11
C LEU A 52 34.41 16.63 -10.51
N HIS A 53 35.27 17.30 -11.29
CA HIS A 53 34.99 17.69 -12.67
C HIS A 53 34.75 16.49 -13.61
N LEU A 54 35.28 15.31 -13.30
CA LEU A 54 35.11 14.10 -14.12
C LEU A 54 33.66 13.63 -14.15
N TYR A 55 32.88 13.86 -13.08
CA TYR A 55 31.44 13.58 -13.06
C TYR A 55 30.66 14.40 -14.08
N PHE A 56 31.23 15.51 -14.53
CA PHE A 56 30.62 16.46 -15.45
C PHE A 56 31.26 16.46 -16.84
N ASP A 57 32.33 15.69 -17.06
CA ASP A 57 33.13 15.67 -18.30
C ASP A 57 32.30 15.59 -19.59
N PRO A 58 31.23 14.76 -19.69
CA PRO A 58 30.38 14.72 -20.89
C PRO A 58 29.62 16.02 -21.20
N TRP A 59 29.57 16.96 -20.25
CA TRP A 59 28.78 18.18 -20.29
C TRP A 59 29.58 19.45 -20.03
N LEU A 60 30.92 19.39 -20.03
CA LEU A 60 31.78 20.56 -19.94
C LEU A 60 32.00 21.19 -21.32
N ASP A 61 31.95 22.52 -21.39
CA ASP A 61 32.22 23.26 -22.63
C ASP A 61 33.71 23.24 -23.01
N ASP A 62 34.59 23.32 -22.00
CA ASP A 62 36.04 23.29 -22.13
C ASP A 62 36.67 22.51 -20.95
N THR A 63 37.87 21.96 -21.13
CA THR A 63 38.62 21.36 -20.01
C THR A 63 39.04 22.47 -19.03
N PRO A 64 38.74 22.36 -17.72
CA PRO A 64 39.08 23.40 -16.75
C PRO A 64 40.59 23.65 -16.65
N VAL A 65 41.02 24.90 -16.78
CA VAL A 65 42.45 25.30 -16.82
C VAL A 65 42.92 25.95 -15.52
N ARG A 66 42.00 26.45 -14.68
CA ARG A 66 42.25 27.07 -13.37
C ARG A 66 41.20 26.57 -12.37
N GLY A 67 41.54 26.59 -11.09
CA GLY A 67 40.69 26.10 -10.01
C GLY A 67 41.07 26.65 -8.64
N VAL A 68 40.84 25.85 -7.60
CA VAL A 68 41.04 26.23 -6.19
C VAL A 68 42.50 26.62 -5.89
N VAL A 69 43.50 25.91 -6.42
CA VAL A 69 44.93 26.23 -6.20
C VAL A 69 45.27 27.63 -6.73
N GLU A 70 44.93 27.93 -7.98
CA GLU A 70 45.22 29.23 -8.57
C GLU A 70 44.42 30.36 -7.89
N LEU A 71 43.21 30.06 -7.41
CA LEU A 71 42.42 30.99 -6.61
C LEU A 71 43.12 31.30 -5.29
N ILE A 72 43.65 30.30 -4.59
CA ILE A 72 44.36 30.49 -3.31
C ILE A 72 45.60 31.36 -3.51
N ASP A 73 46.39 31.11 -4.57
CA ASP A 73 47.56 31.92 -4.89
C ASP A 73 47.18 33.39 -5.13
N ASP A 74 46.15 33.64 -5.93
CA ASP A 74 45.69 35.00 -6.23
C ASP A 74 45.08 35.69 -4.99
N LEU A 75 44.40 34.94 -4.12
CA LEU A 75 43.91 35.46 -2.84
C LEU A 75 45.07 35.83 -1.90
N ALA A 76 46.10 34.98 -1.83
CA ALA A 76 47.29 35.18 -1.00
C ALA A 76 48.15 36.36 -1.45
N ASP A 77 48.25 36.57 -2.78
CA ASP A 77 48.91 37.72 -3.40
C ASP A 77 48.09 39.03 -3.28
N GLY A 78 46.87 38.96 -2.73
CA GLY A 78 45.97 40.11 -2.58
C GLY A 78 45.42 40.63 -3.92
N LYS A 79 45.41 39.80 -4.97
CA LYS A 79 44.87 40.18 -6.28
C LYS A 79 43.34 40.29 -6.23
N PRO A 80 42.73 41.17 -7.04
CA PRO A 80 41.30 41.14 -7.26
C PRO A 80 40.92 39.86 -8.00
N PHE A 81 39.81 39.23 -7.61
CA PHE A 81 39.33 37.98 -8.20
C PHE A 81 37.84 38.09 -8.57
N SER A 82 37.43 37.35 -9.59
CA SER A 82 36.03 36.99 -9.84
C SER A 82 35.88 35.48 -9.75
N VAL A 83 34.79 34.97 -9.17
CA VAL A 83 34.60 33.52 -9.00
C VAL A 83 34.60 32.82 -10.36
N THR A 84 33.98 33.43 -11.36
CA THR A 84 33.87 32.87 -12.72
C THR A 84 35.21 32.73 -13.45
N ASP A 85 36.28 33.37 -12.97
CA ASP A 85 37.62 33.23 -13.57
C ASP A 85 38.27 31.86 -13.29
N TYR A 86 37.67 31.08 -12.38
CA TYR A 86 38.16 29.78 -11.90
C TYR A 86 37.12 28.66 -12.07
N THR A 87 36.01 28.93 -12.76
CA THR A 87 34.93 27.97 -12.96
C THR A 87 34.74 27.61 -14.42
N THR A 88 34.05 26.50 -14.66
CA THR A 88 33.62 26.07 -15.99
C THR A 88 32.14 25.71 -15.92
N THR A 89 31.38 26.15 -16.92
CA THR A 89 29.94 25.89 -17.03
C THR A 89 29.67 24.42 -17.37
N VAL A 90 28.65 23.83 -16.75
CA VAL A 90 28.20 22.46 -16.99
C VAL A 90 26.81 22.47 -17.63
N ASN A 91 26.70 21.88 -18.82
CA ASN A 91 25.46 21.89 -19.62
C ASN A 91 24.68 20.56 -19.54
N LEU A 92 24.03 20.33 -18.41
CA LEU A 92 23.20 19.15 -18.17
C LEU A 92 21.85 19.18 -18.90
N PRO A 93 21.27 18.02 -19.26
CA PRO A 93 19.93 17.94 -19.83
C PRO A 93 18.86 18.39 -18.83
N ASN A 94 17.80 19.03 -19.35
CA ASN A 94 16.62 19.48 -18.59
C ASN A 94 16.91 20.47 -17.45
N MET A 95 18.04 21.18 -17.51
CA MET A 95 18.40 22.19 -16.52
C MET A 95 17.53 23.45 -16.65
N LEU A 96 16.85 23.84 -15.56
CA LEU A 96 16.12 25.11 -15.47
C LEU A 96 16.97 26.25 -14.89
N GLY A 97 18.06 25.90 -14.20
CA GLY A 97 18.94 26.80 -13.49
C GLY A 97 20.30 26.94 -14.16
N HIS A 98 21.35 26.97 -13.35
CA HIS A 98 22.73 27.13 -13.81
C HIS A 98 23.68 26.33 -12.92
N LEU A 99 24.64 25.63 -13.53
CA LEU A 99 25.63 24.83 -12.83
C LEU A 99 27.02 25.17 -13.32
N GLU A 100 27.92 25.45 -12.39
CA GLU A 100 29.35 25.60 -12.65
C GLU A 100 30.17 24.68 -11.74
N VAL A 101 31.35 24.29 -12.20
CA VAL A 101 32.34 23.54 -11.42
C VAL A 101 33.66 24.31 -11.35
N MET A 102 34.20 24.42 -10.15
CA MET A 102 35.57 24.87 -9.86
C MET A 102 36.40 23.62 -9.55
N PRO A 103 37.32 23.20 -10.44
CA PRO A 103 38.19 22.06 -10.18
C PRO A 103 39.21 22.41 -9.08
N ALA A 104 39.99 21.42 -8.62
CA ALA A 104 41.06 21.66 -7.65
C ALA A 104 42.15 22.60 -8.20
N GLY A 105 42.43 22.55 -9.50
CA GLY A 105 43.38 23.42 -10.19
C GLY A 105 43.59 22.97 -11.64
N GLY A 106 44.51 23.61 -12.37
CA GLY A 106 44.95 23.13 -13.66
C GLY A 106 45.73 21.82 -13.50
N LEU A 107 45.15 20.68 -13.87
CA LEU A 107 45.71 19.33 -13.66
C LEU A 107 46.83 18.98 -14.66
N ASP A 108 47.82 19.85 -14.79
CA ASP A 108 49.03 19.62 -15.59
C ASP A 108 50.16 18.95 -14.77
N GLU A 109 51.32 18.72 -15.38
CA GLU A 109 52.47 18.10 -14.71
C GLU A 109 53.00 18.90 -13.50
N SER A 110 52.63 20.18 -13.37
CA SER A 110 53.07 21.06 -12.27
C SER A 110 52.13 21.08 -11.06
N PHE A 111 50.88 20.61 -11.22
CA PHE A 111 49.83 20.64 -10.18
C PHE A 111 50.28 20.05 -8.84
N VAL A 112 50.86 18.84 -8.84
CA VAL A 112 51.30 18.17 -7.61
C VAL A 112 52.39 18.97 -6.90
N GLY A 113 53.29 19.60 -7.66
CA GLY A 113 54.33 20.46 -7.11
C GLY A 113 53.76 21.73 -6.47
N HIS A 114 52.72 22.33 -7.08
CA HIS A 114 52.03 23.50 -6.53
C HIS A 114 51.30 23.18 -5.23
N VAL A 115 50.52 22.08 -5.19
CA VAL A 115 49.81 21.67 -3.97
C VAL A 115 50.78 21.39 -2.82
N GLN A 116 51.92 20.76 -3.09
CA GLN A 116 52.96 20.49 -2.08
C GLN A 116 53.68 21.74 -1.58
N ALA A 117 53.67 22.83 -2.36
CA ALA A 117 54.31 24.10 -2.01
C ALA A 117 53.42 25.00 -1.14
N LEU A 118 52.12 24.70 -0.99
CA LEU A 118 51.21 25.49 -0.17
C LEU A 118 51.49 25.30 1.33
N ASP A 119 52.01 26.35 1.97
CA ASP A 119 52.18 26.44 3.42
C ASP A 119 50.97 27.18 4.03
N TRP A 120 49.99 26.40 4.52
CA TRP A 120 48.74 26.94 5.06
C TRP A 120 48.94 27.86 6.26
N ASP A 121 49.89 27.54 7.15
CA ASP A 121 50.18 28.38 8.31
C ASP A 121 50.70 29.75 7.88
N GLN A 122 51.63 29.77 6.92
CA GLN A 122 52.17 31.01 6.37
C GLN A 122 51.10 31.82 5.61
N LEU A 123 50.23 31.15 4.84
CA LEU A 123 49.15 31.80 4.12
C LEU A 123 48.14 32.47 5.08
N TYR A 124 47.75 31.78 6.16
CA TYR A 124 46.88 32.36 7.19
C TYR A 124 47.55 33.50 7.94
N ALA A 125 48.85 33.39 8.25
CA ALA A 125 49.62 34.48 8.85
C ALA A 125 49.67 35.73 7.94
N ASN A 126 49.62 35.54 6.62
CA ASN A 126 49.60 36.59 5.61
C ASN A 126 48.19 37.13 5.29
N GLY A 127 47.16 36.75 6.05
CA GLY A 127 45.81 37.30 5.93
C GLY A 127 44.86 36.53 5.00
N LEU A 128 45.21 35.31 4.56
CA LEU A 128 44.33 34.45 3.77
C LEU A 128 42.94 34.28 4.42
N GLY A 129 42.88 34.18 5.76
CA GLY A 129 41.63 34.03 6.49
C GLY A 129 40.61 35.14 6.19
N THR A 130 41.03 36.41 6.08
CA THR A 130 40.14 37.52 5.71
C THR A 130 39.72 37.43 4.23
N ARG A 131 40.64 37.01 3.35
CA ARG A 131 40.37 36.85 1.92
C ARG A 131 39.37 35.71 1.64
N LEU A 132 39.42 34.63 2.42
CA LEU A 132 38.45 33.53 2.37
C LEU A 132 37.03 33.98 2.78
N GLU A 133 36.90 34.97 3.68
CA GLU A 133 35.60 35.55 3.99
C GLU A 133 35.05 36.42 2.84
N GLU A 134 35.91 37.17 2.16
CA GLU A 134 35.51 37.89 0.94
C GLU A 134 35.06 36.91 -0.16
N LEU A 135 35.75 35.79 -0.33
CA LEU A 135 35.37 34.72 -1.25
C LEU A 135 34.01 34.12 -0.86
N ARG A 136 33.80 33.83 0.42
CA ARG A 136 32.54 33.31 0.93
C ARG A 136 31.36 34.25 0.64
N GLU A 137 31.54 35.56 0.81
CA GLU A 137 30.50 36.53 0.47
C GLU A 137 30.27 36.65 -1.04
N ALA A 138 31.32 36.51 -1.86
CA ALA A 138 31.17 36.42 -3.32
C ALA A 138 30.36 35.19 -3.74
N PHE A 139 30.70 34.01 -3.19
CA PHE A 139 29.95 32.76 -3.37
C PHE A 139 28.46 32.91 -3.06
N LYS A 140 28.12 33.45 -1.89
CA LYS A 140 26.72 33.59 -1.45
C LYS A 140 25.93 34.65 -2.21
N ARG A 141 26.62 35.57 -2.87
CA ARG A 141 26.01 36.60 -3.73
C ARG A 141 25.70 36.06 -5.13
N GLU A 142 26.61 35.26 -5.67
CA GLU A 142 26.57 34.83 -7.07
C GLU A 142 25.77 33.53 -7.26
N TYR A 143 25.75 32.66 -6.26
CA TYR A 143 25.07 31.36 -6.31
C TYR A 143 24.03 31.20 -5.19
N ASP A 144 23.00 30.40 -5.46
CA ASP A 144 22.00 30.04 -4.47
C ASP A 144 22.52 28.91 -3.57
N PHE A 145 23.26 27.96 -4.16
CA PHE A 145 23.96 26.88 -3.46
C PHE A 145 25.41 26.78 -3.94
N VAL A 146 26.36 26.72 -3.00
CA VAL A 146 27.75 26.36 -3.26
C VAL A 146 28.04 25.05 -2.54
N LEU A 147 28.36 24.00 -3.29
CA LEU A 147 28.60 22.67 -2.76
C LEU A 147 30.12 22.39 -2.74
N LEU A 148 30.68 22.20 -1.54
CA LEU A 148 32.12 21.99 -1.36
C LEU A 148 32.42 20.50 -1.17
N ASP A 149 33.29 19.95 -2.02
CA ASP A 149 33.88 18.63 -1.83
C ASP A 149 35.14 18.78 -0.97
N SER A 150 35.08 18.36 0.29
CA SER A 150 36.17 18.59 1.25
C SER A 150 37.25 17.51 1.20
N ARG A 151 38.47 17.78 1.70
CA ARG A 151 39.48 16.73 1.89
C ARG A 151 39.06 15.72 2.97
N THR A 152 39.36 14.43 2.76
CA THR A 152 39.13 13.39 3.79
C THR A 152 40.11 13.50 4.96
N GLY A 153 39.64 13.22 6.18
CA GLY A 153 40.50 13.11 7.36
C GLY A 153 40.64 14.43 8.15
N ILE A 154 41.63 14.48 9.05
CA ILE A 154 41.92 15.64 9.91
C ILE A 154 43.18 16.31 9.35
N THR A 155 42.99 17.34 8.53
CA THR A 155 44.06 18.15 7.93
C THR A 155 43.77 19.64 8.16
N ASP A 156 44.78 20.49 7.99
CA ASP A 156 44.63 21.94 8.14
C ASP A 156 43.61 22.51 7.12
N ILE A 157 43.55 21.89 5.93
CA ILE A 157 42.56 22.17 4.87
C ILE A 157 41.14 21.78 5.30
N GLY A 158 40.98 20.71 6.08
CA GLY A 158 39.68 20.25 6.57
C GLY A 158 38.96 21.32 7.40
N GLY A 159 39.70 22.12 8.18
CA GLY A 159 39.15 23.23 8.96
C GLY A 159 38.50 24.32 8.10
N ILE A 160 39.02 24.59 6.91
CA ILE A 160 38.40 25.54 5.96
C ILE A 160 37.00 25.05 5.59
N CYS A 161 36.89 23.78 5.22
CA CYS A 161 35.65 23.20 4.73
C CYS A 161 34.64 22.86 5.83
N THR A 162 35.06 22.63 7.08
CA THR A 162 34.15 22.28 8.20
C THR A 162 33.92 23.40 9.22
N VAL A 163 34.76 24.44 9.23
CA VAL A 163 34.69 25.55 10.21
C VAL A 163 34.51 26.90 9.55
N GLN A 164 35.29 27.23 8.52
CA GLN A 164 35.31 28.60 7.99
C GLN A 164 34.26 28.84 6.89
N LEU A 165 34.26 28.05 5.82
CA LEU A 165 33.39 28.29 4.66
C LEU A 165 31.92 27.86 4.79
N PRO A 166 31.51 26.79 5.51
CA PRO A 166 30.14 26.27 5.38
C PRO A 166 29.08 27.07 6.15
N ASP A 167 27.87 27.08 5.59
CA ASP A 167 26.58 27.36 6.24
C ASP A 167 25.85 26.08 6.65
N LEU A 168 26.17 24.95 6.02
CA LEU A 168 25.55 23.65 6.23
C LEU A 168 26.62 22.56 6.00
N ILE A 169 26.60 21.47 6.77
CA ILE A 169 27.52 20.34 6.59
C ILE A 169 26.75 19.02 6.47
N ALA A 170 26.98 18.32 5.37
CA ALA A 170 26.54 16.95 5.13
C ALA A 170 27.67 15.98 5.49
N PHE A 171 27.54 15.27 6.62
CA PHE A 171 28.54 14.32 7.09
C PHE A 171 28.30 12.93 6.50
N CYS A 172 29.04 12.59 5.45
CA CYS A 172 29.00 11.28 4.81
C CYS A 172 29.71 10.22 5.67
N CYS A 173 28.98 9.20 6.08
CA CYS A 173 29.47 8.11 6.91
C CYS A 173 29.06 6.75 6.33
N THR A 174 29.98 5.79 6.32
CA THR A 174 29.72 4.39 5.92
C THR A 174 29.67 3.49 7.17
N PRO A 175 28.99 2.33 7.17
CA PRO A 175 28.88 1.44 8.33
C PRO A 175 30.21 0.77 8.71
N ASN A 176 31.13 1.55 9.30
CA ASN A 176 32.29 1.06 10.04
C ASN A 176 32.67 2.05 11.16
N HIS A 177 33.30 1.54 12.21
CA HIS A 177 33.63 2.32 13.40
C HIS A 177 34.58 3.49 13.09
N GLN A 178 35.57 3.29 12.22
CA GLN A 178 36.52 4.34 11.85
C GLN A 178 35.83 5.55 11.20
N SER A 179 34.86 5.31 10.32
CA SER A 179 34.08 6.37 9.66
C SER A 179 33.18 7.08 10.66
N LEU A 180 32.46 6.33 11.50
CA LEU A 180 31.50 6.88 12.46
C LEU A 180 32.19 7.69 13.57
N ASP A 181 33.21 7.12 14.20
CA ASP A 181 33.95 7.79 15.28
C ASP A 181 34.70 9.02 14.76
N GLY A 182 35.26 8.93 13.54
CA GLY A 182 35.94 10.05 12.89
C GLY A 182 35.00 11.22 12.56
N VAL A 183 33.80 10.94 12.03
CA VAL A 183 32.77 11.96 11.78
C VAL A 183 32.34 12.66 13.07
N LEU A 184 32.09 11.89 14.14
CA LEU A 184 31.69 12.46 15.45
C LEU A 184 32.79 13.34 16.06
N ASP A 185 34.05 12.95 15.94
CA ASP A 185 35.18 13.74 16.44
C ASP A 185 35.32 15.06 15.67
N VAL A 186 35.26 15.01 14.33
CA VAL A 186 35.37 16.22 13.49
C VAL A 186 34.18 17.16 13.70
N MET A 187 32.98 16.62 13.86
CA MET A 187 31.79 17.42 14.19
C MET A 187 31.99 18.21 15.48
N ARG A 188 32.43 17.54 16.55
CA ARG A 188 32.71 18.19 17.84
C ARG A 188 33.78 19.27 17.70
N ARG A 189 34.93 18.95 17.08
CA ARG A 189 36.03 19.91 16.87
C ARG A 189 35.60 21.11 16.03
N SER A 190 34.75 20.88 15.03
CA SER A 190 34.25 21.95 14.16
C SER A 190 33.31 22.89 14.92
N ALA A 191 32.43 22.35 15.77
CA ALA A 191 31.56 23.14 16.64
C ALA A 191 32.34 23.96 17.67
N GLU A 192 33.40 23.40 18.28
CA GLU A 192 34.29 24.09 19.22
C GLU A 192 35.10 25.20 18.52
N SER A 193 35.75 24.88 17.40
CA SER A 193 36.63 25.81 16.68
C SER A 193 35.86 27.00 16.10
N ARG A 194 34.60 26.81 15.72
CA ARG A 194 33.75 27.87 15.17
C ARG A 194 33.41 28.96 16.20
N GLN A 195 33.41 28.64 17.50
CA GLN A 195 33.20 29.61 18.58
C GLN A 195 34.38 30.56 18.79
N VAL A 196 35.57 30.19 18.30
CA VAL A 196 36.82 30.93 18.49
C VAL A 196 37.21 31.73 17.23
N LEU A 197 36.38 31.71 16.18
CA LEU A 197 36.61 32.52 15.00
C LEU A 197 36.57 34.02 15.34
N PRO A 198 37.44 34.85 14.72
CA PRO A 198 37.40 36.30 14.89
C PRO A 198 36.18 36.97 14.23
N PHE A 199 35.24 36.16 13.70
CA PHE A 199 34.01 36.58 13.03
C PHE A 199 32.81 36.04 13.81
N ASP A 200 31.81 36.88 14.07
CA ASP A 200 30.59 36.48 14.79
C ASP A 200 29.78 35.47 13.98
N ARG A 201 29.71 34.21 14.44
CA ARG A 201 29.03 33.12 13.74
C ARG A 201 28.53 32.04 14.70
N GLY A 202 27.27 31.62 14.51
CA GLY A 202 26.68 30.51 15.25
C GLY A 202 27.22 29.13 14.83
N GLN A 203 26.77 28.10 15.54
CA GLN A 203 27.04 26.70 15.18
C GLN A 203 26.58 26.41 13.75
N VAL A 204 27.31 25.54 13.04
CA VAL A 204 26.91 25.09 11.70
C VAL A 204 25.81 24.05 11.86
N PRO A 205 24.63 24.24 11.25
CA PRO A 205 23.70 23.14 11.04
C PRO A 205 24.41 21.99 10.32
N SER A 206 24.20 20.77 10.79
CA SER A 206 24.81 19.60 10.18
C SER A 206 23.89 18.41 10.25
N PHE A 207 23.92 17.58 9.21
CA PHE A 207 23.10 16.37 9.12
C PHE A 207 23.94 15.18 8.61
N PRO A 208 23.68 13.96 9.09
CA PRO A 208 24.41 12.79 8.64
C PRO A 208 23.88 12.31 7.29
N VAL A 209 24.76 11.74 6.48
CA VAL A 209 24.41 11.03 5.24
C VAL A 209 25.03 9.64 5.31
N ILE A 210 24.20 8.61 5.44
CA ILE A 210 24.67 7.24 5.59
C ILE A 210 24.91 6.66 4.19
N THR A 211 26.16 6.67 3.75
CA THR A 211 26.58 6.29 2.41
C THR A 211 26.99 4.82 2.32
N ARG A 212 26.79 4.20 1.15
CA ARG A 212 27.16 2.80 0.88
C ARG A 212 26.53 1.85 1.90
N PHE A 213 25.24 2.04 2.15
CA PHE A 213 24.50 1.23 3.09
C PHE A 213 23.76 0.11 2.34
N GLU A 214 24.17 -1.14 2.55
CA GLU A 214 23.54 -2.31 1.94
C GLU A 214 22.48 -2.88 2.91
N ALA A 215 21.21 -2.81 2.51
CA ALA A 215 20.08 -3.22 3.37
C ALA A 215 19.37 -4.50 2.87
N THR A 216 19.72 -4.98 1.67
CA THR A 216 19.00 -6.06 0.98
C THR A 216 19.62 -7.44 1.17
N ILE A 217 20.92 -7.52 1.45
CA ILE A 217 21.64 -8.81 1.56
C ILE A 217 21.81 -9.25 3.03
N GLU A 218 22.27 -8.35 3.91
CA GLU A 218 22.53 -8.67 5.33
C GLU A 218 21.64 -7.83 6.26
N VAL A 219 20.33 -8.10 6.24
CA VAL A 219 19.29 -7.32 6.93
C VAL A 219 19.53 -7.19 8.45
N GLU A 220 20.04 -8.24 9.10
CA GLU A 220 20.34 -8.21 10.55
C GLU A 220 21.50 -7.27 10.88
N LEU A 221 22.61 -7.36 10.13
CA LEU A 221 23.77 -6.48 10.29
C LEU A 221 23.40 -5.02 9.97
N ALA A 222 22.59 -4.81 8.93
CA ALA A 222 22.05 -3.49 8.60
C ALA A 222 21.21 -2.91 9.77
N ARG A 223 20.34 -3.71 10.40
CA ARG A 223 19.58 -3.27 11.59
C ARG A 223 20.49 -2.95 12.77
N GLU A 224 21.54 -3.74 13.01
CA GLU A 224 22.52 -3.46 14.06
C GLU A 224 23.23 -2.12 13.84
N TRP A 225 23.71 -1.87 12.62
CA TRP A 225 24.33 -0.59 12.27
C TRP A 225 23.36 0.58 12.34
N MET A 226 22.09 0.42 11.97
CA MET A 226 21.08 1.47 12.12
C MET A 226 20.84 1.82 13.59
N ARG A 227 20.75 0.83 14.48
CA ARG A 227 20.66 1.10 15.94
C ARG A 227 21.89 1.82 16.46
N LEU A 228 23.09 1.44 15.98
CA LEU A 228 24.33 2.10 16.37
C LEU A 228 24.37 3.55 15.85
N PHE A 229 23.94 3.80 14.61
CA PHE A 229 23.81 5.15 14.06
C PHE A 229 22.80 5.98 14.84
N GLU A 230 21.62 5.44 15.14
CA GLU A 230 20.61 6.13 15.95
C GLU A 230 21.16 6.50 17.33
N GLN A 231 21.85 5.57 18.00
CA GLN A 231 22.44 5.83 19.32
C GLN A 231 23.54 6.90 19.27
N ARG A 232 24.38 6.89 18.23
CA ARG A 232 25.62 7.69 18.17
C ARG A 232 25.45 9.02 17.43
N LEU A 233 24.65 9.05 16.37
CA LEU A 233 24.29 10.25 15.59
C LEU A 233 22.97 10.88 16.06
N GLY A 234 22.19 10.22 16.92
CA GLY A 234 20.94 10.76 17.44
C GLY A 234 21.06 12.18 18.01
N PRO A 235 22.05 12.50 18.88
CA PRO A 235 22.23 13.85 19.40
C PRO A 235 22.42 14.94 18.33
N MET A 236 22.96 14.57 17.17
CA MET A 236 23.13 15.46 16.03
C MET A 236 21.80 15.65 15.29
N VAL A 237 21.07 14.57 15.05
CA VAL A 237 19.76 14.61 14.38
C VAL A 237 18.76 15.45 15.18
N GLU A 238 18.76 15.35 16.51
CA GLU A 238 17.89 16.15 17.39
C GLU A 238 18.07 17.68 17.24
N THR A 239 19.19 18.15 16.66
CA THR A 239 19.43 19.58 16.49
C THR A 239 18.59 20.24 15.39
N PHE A 240 18.09 19.46 14.43
CA PHE A 240 17.29 19.97 13.29
C PHE A 240 16.00 19.19 13.05
N LYS A 241 15.83 18.04 13.71
CA LYS A 241 14.61 17.24 13.67
C LYS A 241 13.43 17.97 14.30
N HIS A 242 12.27 17.91 13.65
CA HIS A 242 11.00 18.34 14.24
C HIS A 242 10.64 17.45 15.44
N VAL A 243 10.03 18.01 16.49
CA VAL A 243 9.81 17.32 17.76
C VAL A 243 9.02 16.00 17.63
N GLU A 244 8.15 15.92 16.62
CA GLU A 244 7.28 14.76 16.35
C GLU A 244 7.95 13.68 15.48
N VAL A 245 9.11 13.97 14.88
CA VAL A 245 9.81 13.02 14.01
C VAL A 245 10.64 12.06 14.85
N ALA A 246 10.62 10.77 14.55
CA ALA A 246 11.53 9.81 15.16
C ALA A 246 12.93 9.89 14.51
N THR A 247 13.97 9.75 15.33
CA THR A 247 15.37 9.83 14.88
C THR A 247 15.72 8.69 13.92
N SER A 248 15.20 7.49 14.17
CA SER A 248 15.27 6.33 13.28
C SER A 248 14.77 6.63 11.87
N ASP A 249 13.63 7.30 11.76
CA ASP A 249 12.93 7.50 10.49
C ASP A 249 13.66 8.52 9.62
N LEU A 250 14.16 9.59 10.25
CA LEU A 250 14.96 10.60 9.58
C LEU A 250 16.32 10.05 9.13
N LEU A 251 16.99 9.25 9.96
CA LEU A 251 18.21 8.56 9.54
C LEU A 251 17.95 7.60 8.38
N ALA A 252 16.80 6.94 8.33
CA ALA A 252 16.44 6.04 7.23
C ALA A 252 16.25 6.78 5.88
N GLN A 253 15.76 8.02 5.91
CA GLN A 253 15.63 8.88 4.71
C GLN A 253 16.97 9.48 4.25
N LEU A 254 17.97 9.55 5.12
CA LEU A 254 19.30 10.10 4.84
C LEU A 254 20.32 9.03 4.41
N ARG A 255 19.85 7.87 3.94
CA ARG A 255 20.69 6.76 3.44
C ARG A 255 20.87 6.85 1.94
N ILE A 256 22.09 6.53 1.47
CA ILE A 256 22.39 6.27 0.07
C ILE A 256 22.76 4.78 -0.05
N PRO A 257 21.97 3.98 -0.80
CA PRO A 257 22.22 2.55 -0.93
C PRO A 257 23.55 2.27 -1.64
N HIS A 258 24.18 1.13 -1.33
CA HIS A 258 25.32 0.66 -2.12
C HIS A 258 24.84 -0.11 -3.35
N VAL A 259 25.21 0.39 -4.54
CA VAL A 259 24.93 -0.30 -5.80
C VAL A 259 26.24 -0.43 -6.56
N ALA A 260 26.66 -1.68 -6.83
CA ALA A 260 27.95 -1.97 -7.44
C ALA A 260 28.12 -1.31 -8.81
N HIS A 261 27.05 -1.23 -9.61
CA HIS A 261 27.06 -0.59 -10.94
C HIS A 261 27.59 0.86 -10.88
N TRP A 262 27.16 1.62 -9.88
CA TRP A 262 27.51 3.02 -9.69
C TRP A 262 28.87 3.25 -9.03
N SER A 263 29.61 2.18 -8.75
CA SER A 263 30.98 2.24 -8.22
C SER A 263 32.05 2.31 -9.31
N PHE A 264 31.66 2.23 -10.59
CA PHE A 264 32.57 2.26 -11.75
C PHE A 264 32.42 3.57 -12.54
N GLY A 265 33.49 4.38 -12.54
CA GLY A 265 33.56 5.66 -13.25
C GLY A 265 32.75 6.78 -12.60
N GLU A 266 33.05 8.02 -13.01
CA GLU A 266 32.42 9.23 -12.51
C GLU A 266 31.15 9.53 -13.33
N ARG A 267 30.02 8.93 -12.93
CA ARG A 267 28.72 9.03 -13.62
C ARG A 267 27.64 9.66 -12.72
N LEU A 268 26.67 10.32 -13.35
CA LEU A 268 25.52 10.94 -12.67
C LEU A 268 24.30 10.01 -12.75
N ALA A 269 24.05 9.24 -11.69
CA ALA A 269 22.90 8.33 -11.61
C ALA A 269 21.56 9.06 -11.82
N VAL A 270 21.41 10.27 -11.31
CA VAL A 270 20.17 11.07 -11.49
C VAL A 270 19.89 11.46 -12.94
N ILE A 271 20.92 11.46 -13.81
CA ILE A 271 20.78 11.79 -15.23
C ILE A 271 20.55 10.52 -16.06
N GLU A 272 21.24 9.44 -15.73
CA GLU A 272 21.24 8.22 -16.52
C GLU A 272 20.13 7.23 -16.12
N GLU A 273 19.83 7.12 -14.83
CA GLU A 273 18.80 6.24 -14.25
C GLU A 273 17.52 7.03 -13.95
N GLY A 274 17.65 8.26 -13.46
CA GLY A 274 16.52 9.11 -13.05
C GLY A 274 16.19 8.98 -11.56
N THR A 275 15.03 9.49 -11.14
CA THR A 275 14.65 9.58 -9.70
C THR A 275 13.27 9.00 -9.36
N SER A 276 12.57 8.44 -10.36
CA SER A 276 11.17 8.01 -10.24
C SER A 276 10.97 6.72 -9.44
N ASP A 277 11.92 5.78 -9.50
CA ASP A 277 11.81 4.51 -8.78
C ASP A 277 12.45 4.62 -7.38
N PRO A 278 11.73 4.32 -6.29
CA PRO A 278 12.26 4.31 -4.92
C PRO A 278 13.47 3.39 -4.69
N LEU A 279 13.66 2.37 -5.52
CA LEU A 279 14.80 1.44 -5.44
C LEU A 279 16.06 1.98 -6.13
N TRP A 280 15.93 3.00 -6.98
CA TRP A 280 17.06 3.60 -7.67
C TRP A 280 17.86 4.50 -6.75
N ILE A 281 19.18 4.53 -6.95
CA ILE A 281 20.06 5.37 -6.15
C ILE A 281 19.73 6.86 -6.37
N GLY A 282 19.21 7.21 -7.55
CA GLY A 282 18.74 8.56 -7.87
C GLY A 282 17.61 9.06 -6.96
N HIS A 283 16.73 8.18 -6.48
CA HIS A 283 15.67 8.55 -5.53
C HIS A 283 16.25 9.01 -4.19
N ALA A 284 17.30 8.35 -3.71
CA ALA A 284 18.02 8.75 -2.50
C ALA A 284 18.72 10.10 -2.67
N PHE A 285 19.37 10.33 -3.81
CA PHE A 285 19.99 11.62 -4.12
C PHE A 285 18.96 12.76 -4.22
N GLU A 286 17.76 12.47 -4.71
CA GLU A 286 16.68 13.45 -4.78
C GLU A 286 16.14 13.86 -3.41
N THR A 287 16.02 12.90 -2.49
CA THR A 287 15.71 13.19 -1.09
C THR A 287 16.80 14.08 -0.47
N LEU A 288 18.06 13.73 -0.69
CA LEU A 288 19.21 14.48 -0.19
C LEU A 288 19.26 15.91 -0.75
N ALA A 289 18.98 16.08 -2.05
CA ALA A 289 18.91 17.39 -2.68
C ALA A 289 17.79 18.25 -2.08
N ALA A 290 16.63 17.66 -1.77
CA ALA A 290 15.55 18.38 -1.10
C ALA A 290 15.91 18.80 0.33
N VAL A 291 16.61 17.95 1.08
CA VAL A 291 17.11 18.29 2.44
C VAL A 291 18.07 19.47 2.40
N VAL A 292 18.97 19.50 1.40
CA VAL A 292 19.88 20.63 1.17
C VAL A 292 19.09 21.88 0.76
N ALA A 293 18.11 21.75 -0.12
CA ALA A 293 17.28 22.86 -0.59
C ALA A 293 16.48 23.53 0.53
N HIS A 294 15.92 22.73 1.44
CA HIS A 294 15.21 23.20 2.63
C HIS A 294 16.12 23.53 3.81
N ARG A 295 17.45 23.37 3.67
CA ARG A 295 18.43 23.66 4.72
C ARG A 295 18.11 22.93 6.03
N THR A 296 17.73 21.65 5.93
CA THR A 296 17.30 20.78 7.05
C THR A 296 16.00 21.18 7.75
N GLU A 297 15.26 22.18 7.25
CA GLU A 297 13.94 22.52 7.76
C GLU A 297 12.86 21.53 7.27
N ARG A 298 11.70 21.57 7.92
CA ARG A 298 10.48 20.83 7.56
C ARG A 298 10.63 19.30 7.54
N THR A 299 11.41 18.75 8.47
CA THR A 299 11.63 17.30 8.55
C THR A 299 10.34 16.50 8.77
N GLU A 300 9.32 17.10 9.40
CA GLU A 300 7.98 16.52 9.55
C GLU A 300 7.33 16.25 8.20
N LEU A 301 7.52 17.15 7.22
CA LEU A 301 7.03 16.96 5.86
C LEU A 301 7.84 15.89 5.12
N LEU A 302 9.17 15.81 5.34
CA LEU A 302 9.99 14.75 4.76
C LEU A 302 9.52 13.36 5.20
N ILE A 303 9.15 13.19 6.47
CA ILE A 303 8.76 11.89 7.03
C ILE A 303 7.28 11.57 6.79
N GLY A 304 6.42 12.59 6.86
CA GLY A 304 4.99 12.46 6.57
C GLY A 304 4.70 12.28 5.07
N ASN A 305 5.41 13.01 4.20
CA ASN A 305 5.24 12.98 2.76
C ASN A 305 6.49 13.47 2.00
N ARG A 306 7.45 12.55 1.77
CA ARG A 306 8.70 12.81 1.04
C ARG A 306 8.47 13.44 -0.33
N GLU A 307 7.45 13.03 -1.08
CA GLU A 307 7.17 13.59 -2.40
C GLU A 307 6.79 15.06 -2.32
N SER A 308 5.92 15.44 -1.38
CA SER A 308 5.57 16.84 -1.12
C SER A 308 6.79 17.64 -0.63
N TYR A 309 7.67 17.03 0.19
CA TYR A 309 8.93 17.64 0.60
C TYR A 309 9.85 17.94 -0.59
N VAL A 310 9.98 16.99 -1.52
CA VAL A 310 10.77 17.16 -2.75
C VAL A 310 10.11 18.12 -3.73
N ASP A 311 8.81 18.05 -3.94
CA ASP A 311 8.08 18.95 -4.85
C ASP A 311 8.09 20.38 -4.34
N THR A 312 8.03 20.59 -3.02
CA THR A 312 8.22 21.93 -2.45
C THR A 312 9.62 22.44 -2.70
N ALA A 313 10.68 21.62 -2.57
CA ALA A 313 12.04 22.00 -2.93
C ALA A 313 12.16 22.34 -4.43
N ARG A 314 11.67 21.46 -5.31
CA ARG A 314 11.65 21.61 -6.77
C ARG A 314 10.91 22.88 -7.23
N SER A 315 9.90 23.29 -6.50
CA SER A 315 9.00 24.40 -6.87
C SER A 315 9.37 25.76 -6.27
N GLN A 316 10.39 25.87 -5.40
CA GLN A 316 10.76 27.13 -4.71
C GLN A 316 11.17 28.27 -5.66
N ARG A 317 11.69 27.98 -6.86
CA ARG A 317 11.89 29.00 -7.93
C ARG A 317 10.92 28.90 -9.10
N GLY A 318 10.38 27.72 -9.40
CA GLY A 318 9.33 27.54 -10.41
C GLY A 318 8.00 28.22 -10.05
N ARG A 319 7.68 28.39 -8.76
CA ARG A 319 6.44 29.04 -8.29
C ARG A 319 6.59 30.55 -8.05
N ALA A 320 7.80 31.10 -7.90
CA ALA A 320 8.00 32.54 -7.74
C ALA A 320 7.75 33.33 -9.05
N GLN A 321 7.95 32.70 -10.21
CA GLN A 321 7.79 33.36 -11.52
C GLN A 321 6.45 33.04 -12.23
N LYS A 322 5.63 32.10 -11.71
CA LYS A 322 4.44 31.62 -12.45
C LYS A 322 3.17 31.36 -11.63
N ALA A 323 3.08 31.77 -10.38
CA ALA A 323 1.86 31.59 -9.58
C ALA A 323 1.25 32.93 -9.10
N ARG A 324 0.02 33.17 -9.59
CA ARG A 324 -1.15 33.80 -8.92
C ARG A 324 -1.58 35.17 -9.44
N ASP A 325 -2.66 35.18 -10.23
CA ASP A 325 -3.39 36.42 -10.59
C ASP A 325 -4.70 36.60 -9.80
N SER A 326 -5.33 35.58 -9.18
CA SER A 326 -6.61 35.80 -8.45
C SER A 326 -7.00 34.73 -7.41
N ASP A 327 -7.67 35.15 -6.33
CA ASP A 327 -8.24 34.31 -5.25
C ASP A 327 -9.59 33.70 -5.64
N VAL A 328 -10.40 34.38 -6.46
CA VAL A 328 -11.71 33.89 -6.94
C VAL A 328 -11.94 34.29 -8.41
N PHE A 329 -12.40 33.35 -9.23
CA PHE A 329 -12.97 33.61 -10.56
C PHE A 329 -14.49 33.53 -10.51
N VAL A 330 -15.20 34.51 -11.07
CA VAL A 330 -16.67 34.53 -11.12
C VAL A 330 -17.14 34.27 -12.56
N ALA A 331 -17.64 33.06 -12.81
CA ALA A 331 -18.15 32.61 -14.09
C ALA A 331 -19.67 32.80 -14.19
N PHE A 332 -20.15 33.38 -15.30
CA PHE A 332 -21.59 33.58 -15.53
C PHE A 332 -21.95 33.65 -17.02
N ALA A 333 -23.18 33.23 -17.34
CA ALA A 333 -23.77 33.41 -18.66
C ALA A 333 -24.11 34.87 -18.94
N ARG A 334 -24.31 35.22 -20.23
CA ARG A 334 -24.68 36.60 -20.63
C ARG A 334 -25.98 37.08 -19.98
N SER A 335 -26.93 36.17 -19.71
CA SER A 335 -28.20 36.47 -19.03
C SER A 335 -27.99 36.99 -17.60
N ASP A 336 -26.98 36.49 -16.88
CA ASP A 336 -26.68 36.84 -15.48
C ASP A 336 -25.58 37.90 -15.32
N ALA A 337 -25.14 38.55 -16.41
CA ALA A 337 -23.99 39.45 -16.39
C ALA A 337 -24.12 40.66 -15.44
N ARG A 338 -25.36 41.09 -15.13
CA ARG A 338 -25.61 42.15 -14.14
C ARG A 338 -25.34 41.66 -12.72
N PHE A 339 -25.77 40.44 -12.39
CA PHE A 339 -25.59 39.85 -11.06
C PHE A 339 -24.14 39.41 -10.84
N GLY A 340 -23.54 38.73 -11.82
CA GLY A 340 -22.15 38.26 -11.74
C GLY A 340 -21.12 39.39 -11.59
N ARG A 341 -21.29 40.51 -12.30
CA ARG A 341 -20.43 41.71 -12.11
C ARG A 341 -20.65 42.42 -10.78
N ALA A 342 -21.86 42.36 -10.23
CA ALA A 342 -22.13 42.90 -8.89
C ALA A 342 -21.48 42.00 -7.82
N LEU A 343 -21.60 40.68 -7.94
CA LEU A 343 -20.96 39.70 -7.06
C LEU A 343 -19.43 39.84 -7.06
N ALA A 344 -18.81 39.98 -8.23
CA ALA A 344 -17.37 40.22 -8.34
C ALA A 344 -16.92 41.53 -7.65
N ARG A 345 -17.75 42.59 -7.65
CA ARG A 345 -17.46 43.83 -6.91
C ARG A 345 -17.57 43.64 -5.40
N GLU A 346 -18.62 42.97 -4.95
CA GLU A 346 -18.85 42.66 -3.53
C GLU A 346 -17.75 41.77 -2.93
N LEU A 347 -17.23 40.82 -3.71
CA LEU A 347 -16.10 39.97 -3.32
C LEU A 347 -14.78 40.77 -3.22
N ARG A 348 -14.52 41.71 -4.14
CA ARG A 348 -13.37 42.62 -4.04
C ARG A 348 -13.45 43.53 -2.82
N GLN A 349 -14.65 44.04 -2.49
CA GLN A 349 -14.87 44.84 -1.29
C GLN A 349 -14.60 44.06 0.02
N ARG A 350 -14.67 42.73 -0.03
CA ARG A 350 -14.33 41.82 1.08
C ARG A 350 -12.86 41.37 1.09
N GLY A 351 -12.01 42.00 0.28
CA GLY A 351 -10.56 41.79 0.29
C GLY A 351 -10.05 40.62 -0.57
N LEU A 352 -10.92 39.96 -1.33
CA LEU A 352 -10.51 38.88 -2.25
C LEU A 352 -10.01 39.46 -3.58
N ARG A 353 -8.89 38.95 -4.11
CA ARG A 353 -8.42 39.28 -5.47
C ARG A 353 -9.29 38.56 -6.48
N VAL A 354 -10.29 39.25 -7.02
CA VAL A 354 -11.16 38.68 -8.06
C VAL A 354 -10.58 38.99 -9.43
N ALA A 355 -10.49 37.98 -10.31
CA ALA A 355 -10.00 38.14 -11.68
C ALA A 355 -10.69 39.32 -12.41
N ASP A 356 -9.91 40.13 -13.14
CA ASP A 356 -10.37 41.38 -13.76
C ASP A 356 -11.44 41.20 -14.84
N ASP A 357 -11.63 39.98 -15.35
CA ASP A 357 -12.44 39.67 -16.51
C ASP A 357 -13.62 38.72 -16.25
N ALA A 358 -14.30 38.88 -15.11
CA ALA A 358 -15.52 38.12 -14.78
C ALA A 358 -16.51 38.07 -15.97
N GLY A 359 -16.90 36.87 -16.40
CA GLY A 359 -17.60 36.66 -17.68
C GLY A 359 -17.81 35.18 -18.06
N PRO A 360 -18.22 34.88 -19.32
CA PRO A 360 -18.39 33.52 -19.81
C PRO A 360 -17.04 32.76 -19.89
N VAL A 361 -17.05 31.46 -19.60
CA VAL A 361 -15.87 30.62 -19.38
C VAL A 361 -14.95 30.55 -20.61
N ARG A 362 -13.64 30.71 -20.40
CA ARG A 362 -12.57 30.39 -21.36
C ARG A 362 -11.42 29.66 -20.63
N LEU A 363 -11.17 28.40 -20.99
CA LEU A 363 -10.26 27.43 -20.33
C LEU A 363 -8.90 27.97 -19.86
N GLY A 364 -8.19 28.75 -20.67
CA GLY A 364 -6.86 29.28 -20.29
C GLY A 364 -6.87 30.26 -19.09
N ARG A 365 -8.05 30.68 -18.63
CA ARG A 365 -8.23 31.73 -17.61
C ARG A 365 -8.63 31.17 -16.24
N LEU A 366 -9.36 30.04 -16.24
CA LEU A 366 -9.72 29.29 -15.02
C LEU A 366 -8.49 28.78 -14.26
N ARG A 367 -7.41 28.44 -15.00
CA ARG A 367 -6.14 27.97 -14.44
C ARG A 367 -5.50 28.93 -13.42
N ARG A 368 -5.82 30.22 -13.49
CA ARG A 368 -5.18 31.30 -12.72
C ARG A 368 -5.87 31.66 -11.40
N ALA A 369 -6.99 30.99 -11.06
CA ALA A 369 -7.80 31.31 -9.89
C ALA A 369 -7.84 30.19 -8.84
N ARG A 370 -7.77 30.58 -7.55
CA ARG A 370 -7.80 29.64 -6.42
C ARG A 370 -9.20 29.07 -6.14
N ASN A 371 -10.27 29.83 -6.41
CA ASN A 371 -11.65 29.37 -6.23
C ASN A 371 -12.51 29.78 -7.44
N LEU A 372 -13.60 29.05 -7.70
CA LEU A 372 -14.54 29.30 -8.79
C LEU A 372 -15.95 29.55 -8.24
N ALA A 373 -16.55 30.69 -8.55
CA ALA A 373 -17.96 30.95 -8.31
C ALA A 373 -18.71 30.91 -9.65
N ILE A 374 -19.65 29.97 -9.82
CA ILE A 374 -20.36 29.75 -11.09
C ILE A 374 -21.86 30.04 -10.94
N LEU A 375 -22.39 30.95 -11.75
CA LEU A 375 -23.82 31.28 -11.77
C LEU A 375 -24.57 30.33 -12.71
N VAL A 376 -25.66 29.73 -12.22
CA VAL A 376 -26.43 28.69 -12.92
C VAL A 376 -27.88 29.16 -13.16
N ASP A 377 -28.28 29.28 -14.43
CA ASP A 377 -29.60 29.79 -14.89
C ASP A 377 -30.58 28.66 -15.31
N ARG A 378 -31.84 29.05 -15.58
CA ARG A 378 -33.09 28.30 -15.79
C ARG A 378 -33.03 27.05 -16.68
N ASP A 379 -32.11 26.97 -17.63
CA ASP A 379 -32.09 25.87 -18.61
C ASP A 379 -30.98 24.84 -18.36
N GLY A 380 -30.18 24.98 -17.29
CA GLY A 380 -29.04 24.09 -17.07
C GLY A 380 -28.14 24.03 -18.30
N SER A 381 -27.91 25.19 -18.95
CA SER A 381 -27.09 25.26 -20.14
C SER A 381 -25.75 24.61 -19.83
N SER A 382 -25.42 23.61 -20.64
CA SER A 382 -24.25 22.72 -20.72
C SER A 382 -22.88 23.42 -20.64
N MET A 383 -22.67 24.21 -19.59
CA MET A 383 -21.54 25.15 -19.44
C MET A 383 -20.75 24.84 -18.16
N GLY A 384 -20.87 23.63 -17.59
CA GLY A 384 -20.37 23.38 -16.23
C GLY A 384 -20.20 21.95 -15.77
N ASP A 385 -20.25 20.91 -16.62
CA ASP A 385 -19.84 19.55 -16.19
C ASP A 385 -18.39 19.30 -16.63
N ILE A 386 -18.07 19.35 -17.94
CA ILE A 386 -16.72 19.11 -18.47
C ILE A 386 -15.68 20.14 -17.99
N GLU A 387 -16.02 21.44 -18.02
CA GLU A 387 -15.09 22.51 -17.61
C GLU A 387 -14.88 22.55 -16.09
N LEU A 388 -15.88 22.07 -15.34
CA LEU A 388 -15.85 21.92 -13.90
C LEU A 388 -15.06 20.67 -13.50
N GLU A 389 -15.30 19.55 -14.17
CA GLU A 389 -14.47 18.33 -14.11
C GLU A 389 -13.02 18.67 -14.43
N GLN A 390 -12.76 19.50 -15.44
CA GLN A 390 -11.40 19.87 -15.79
C GLN A 390 -10.75 20.77 -14.73
N PHE A 391 -11.46 21.78 -14.20
CA PHE A 391 -10.99 22.61 -13.08
C PHE A 391 -10.72 21.79 -11.80
N LEU A 392 -11.53 20.76 -11.55
CA LEU A 392 -11.38 19.82 -10.43
C LEU A 392 -10.33 18.72 -10.70
N SER A 393 -10.10 18.33 -11.96
CA SER A 393 -9.11 17.31 -12.35
C SER A 393 -7.68 17.87 -12.36
N GLU A 394 -7.50 19.13 -12.79
CA GLU A 394 -6.22 19.83 -12.68
C GLU A 394 -5.81 20.06 -11.19
N HIS A 395 -6.75 19.87 -10.25
CA HIS A 395 -6.51 19.95 -8.80
C HIS A 395 -5.91 18.66 -8.20
N ALA A 396 -6.15 17.48 -8.77
CA ALA A 396 -5.49 16.24 -8.37
C ALA A 396 -3.96 16.32 -8.57
N ALA A 397 -3.50 17.16 -9.50
CA ALA A 397 -2.08 17.29 -9.85
C ALA A 397 -1.27 18.33 -9.04
N ASP A 398 -1.90 19.30 -8.35
CA ASP A 398 -1.18 20.42 -7.67
C ASP A 398 -1.59 20.62 -6.20
N ARG A 399 -2.38 19.69 -5.61
CA ARG A 399 -2.79 19.56 -4.19
C ARG A 399 -3.03 20.86 -3.40
N THR A 400 -3.50 21.93 -4.07
CA THR A 400 -3.91 23.19 -3.42
C THR A 400 -5.42 23.21 -3.26
N PRO A 401 -5.98 23.56 -2.08
CA PRO A 401 -7.43 23.53 -1.87
C PRO A 401 -8.11 24.59 -2.76
N ARG A 402 -8.81 24.12 -3.79
CA ARG A 402 -9.63 24.94 -4.68
C ARG A 402 -11.10 24.63 -4.46
N ARG A 403 -11.95 25.65 -4.32
CA ARG A 403 -13.39 25.48 -4.03
C ARG A 403 -14.26 25.97 -5.18
N VAL A 404 -15.39 25.29 -5.38
CA VAL A 404 -16.41 25.67 -6.36
C VAL A 404 -17.68 26.09 -5.62
N PHE A 405 -18.24 27.24 -5.98
CA PHE A 405 -19.45 27.81 -5.44
C PHE A 405 -20.52 27.92 -6.53
N PRO A 406 -21.43 26.93 -6.66
CA PRO A 406 -22.57 27.03 -7.56
C PRO A 406 -23.59 28.02 -6.99
N VAL A 407 -23.96 29.03 -7.76
CA VAL A 407 -24.93 30.08 -7.38
C VAL A 407 -26.19 29.92 -8.23
N LEU A 408 -27.28 29.43 -7.64
CA LEU A 408 -28.52 29.14 -8.36
C LEU A 408 -29.35 30.40 -8.56
N ARG A 409 -29.73 30.69 -9.82
CA ARG A 409 -30.52 31.85 -10.22
C ARG A 409 -31.77 31.40 -10.99
N GLY A 410 -32.96 31.75 -10.45
CA GLY A 410 -34.26 31.44 -11.05
C GLY A 410 -34.93 30.16 -10.55
N GLU A 411 -36.27 30.10 -10.63
CA GLU A 411 -37.11 29.02 -10.05
C GLU A 411 -36.81 27.59 -10.56
N HIS A 412 -36.15 27.44 -11.71
CA HIS A 412 -35.88 26.14 -12.34
C HIS A 412 -34.39 25.79 -12.45
N ALA A 413 -33.48 26.58 -11.85
CA ALA A 413 -32.05 26.27 -11.85
C ALA A 413 -31.78 24.93 -11.15
N ARG A 414 -30.95 24.08 -11.77
CA ARG A 414 -30.52 22.78 -11.24
C ARG A 414 -29.00 22.79 -11.05
N THR A 415 -28.51 22.16 -9.98
CA THR A 415 -27.06 22.00 -9.79
C THR A 415 -26.44 21.12 -10.88
N PRO A 416 -25.19 21.40 -11.30
CA PRO A 416 -24.42 20.49 -12.15
C PRO A 416 -24.37 19.08 -11.55
N LYS A 417 -24.30 18.02 -12.38
CA LYS A 417 -24.45 16.63 -11.88
C LYS A 417 -23.35 16.22 -10.90
N ILE A 418 -22.17 16.79 -11.08
CA ILE A 418 -20.99 16.56 -10.24
C ILE A 418 -21.08 17.26 -8.87
N VAL A 419 -22.07 18.15 -8.66
CA VAL A 419 -22.23 18.90 -7.41
C VAL A 419 -23.62 18.64 -6.80
N SER A 420 -23.66 18.12 -5.57
CA SER A 420 -24.92 17.86 -4.86
C SER A 420 -25.73 19.15 -4.66
N ARG A 421 -27.06 19.04 -4.71
CA ARG A 421 -28.01 20.17 -4.48
C ARG A 421 -27.76 20.93 -3.17
N HIS A 422 -27.15 20.28 -2.18
CA HIS A 422 -26.89 20.85 -0.87
C HIS A 422 -25.66 21.78 -0.82
N PHE A 423 -24.85 21.81 -1.88
CA PHE A 423 -23.64 22.66 -1.99
C PHE A 423 -23.88 23.95 -2.76
N ALA A 424 -25.07 24.13 -3.33
CA ALA A 424 -25.42 25.35 -4.06
C ALA A 424 -25.85 26.48 -3.12
N ILE A 425 -25.36 27.70 -3.41
CA ILE A 425 -25.87 28.93 -2.83
C ILE A 425 -27.16 29.29 -3.57
N ASP A 426 -28.29 29.07 -2.91
CA ASP A 426 -29.58 29.54 -3.41
C ASP A 426 -29.63 31.07 -3.38
N ALA A 427 -29.58 31.68 -4.57
CA ALA A 427 -29.57 33.12 -4.77
C ALA A 427 -30.80 33.60 -5.55
N ARG A 428 -31.90 32.85 -5.51
CA ARG A 428 -33.15 33.21 -6.19
C ARG A 428 -33.67 34.58 -5.75
N ASP A 429 -33.67 34.81 -4.43
CA ASP A 429 -34.13 36.07 -3.80
C ASP A 429 -33.04 36.82 -3.03
N SER A 430 -31.79 36.39 -3.12
CA SER A 430 -30.67 36.99 -2.37
C SER A 430 -29.93 38.07 -3.17
N PRO A 431 -29.57 39.21 -2.56
CA PRO A 431 -28.70 40.20 -3.20
C PRO A 431 -27.27 39.67 -3.37
N PRO A 432 -26.47 40.20 -4.33
CA PRO A 432 -25.09 39.79 -4.54
C PRO A 432 -24.19 39.90 -3.31
N SER A 433 -24.47 40.84 -2.39
CA SER A 433 -23.75 41.00 -1.13
C SER A 433 -23.90 39.77 -0.21
N ALA A 434 -25.12 39.26 -0.05
CA ALA A 434 -25.39 38.06 0.75
C ALA A 434 -24.75 36.80 0.15
N VAL A 435 -24.67 36.72 -1.18
CA VAL A 435 -23.95 35.65 -1.88
C VAL A 435 -22.43 35.80 -1.70
N ALA A 436 -21.91 37.02 -1.77
CA ALA A 436 -20.49 37.30 -1.53
C ALA A 436 -20.07 36.94 -0.10
N ASP A 437 -20.93 37.18 0.91
CA ASP A 437 -20.68 36.77 2.30
C ASP A 437 -20.50 35.24 2.41
N ARG A 438 -21.37 34.47 1.74
CA ARG A 438 -21.32 33.00 1.75
C ARG A 438 -20.14 32.42 0.97
N ILE A 439 -19.65 33.12 -0.06
CA ILE A 439 -18.46 32.73 -0.84
C ILE A 439 -17.16 33.14 -0.12
N ALA A 440 -17.16 34.28 0.56
CA ALA A 440 -16.02 34.77 1.32
C ALA A 440 -15.82 34.00 2.64
N MET A 441 -16.90 33.47 3.24
CA MET A 441 -16.87 32.71 4.50
C MET A 441 -15.88 31.53 4.49
N PRO A 442 -15.88 30.64 3.48
CA PRO A 442 -14.92 29.54 3.45
C PRO A 442 -13.51 30.00 3.04
N ALA A 443 -13.37 31.02 2.19
CA ALA A 443 -12.08 31.51 1.70
C ALA A 443 -11.25 32.27 2.76
N LEU A 444 -11.86 32.66 3.89
CA LEU A 444 -11.24 33.28 5.05
C LEU A 444 -11.17 32.28 6.22
N TRP A 445 -10.46 31.16 6.02
CA TRP A 445 -10.27 30.09 7.02
C TRP A 445 -9.76 30.60 8.38
N GLN A 446 -8.98 31.68 8.39
CA GLN A 446 -8.55 32.37 9.63
C GLN A 446 -9.74 32.86 10.48
N ARG A 447 -10.86 33.25 9.85
CA ARG A 447 -12.07 33.71 10.55
C ARG A 447 -12.98 32.57 10.98
N PHE A 448 -12.83 31.37 10.41
CA PHE A 448 -13.52 30.16 10.86
C PHE A 448 -12.85 29.61 12.13
N GLU A 449 -11.51 29.63 12.21
CA GLU A 449 -10.79 29.41 13.46
C GLU A 449 -11.11 30.46 14.53
N GLU A 450 -11.22 31.74 14.15
CA GLU A 450 -11.67 32.78 15.08
C GLU A 450 -13.14 32.60 15.48
N LEU A 451 -14.04 32.15 14.59
CA LEU A 451 -15.43 31.84 14.94
C LEU A 451 -15.59 30.58 15.80
N LEU A 452 -14.75 29.57 15.60
CA LEU A 452 -14.64 28.40 16.48
C LEU A 452 -14.17 28.84 17.88
N ARG A 453 -13.13 29.68 17.96
CA ARG A 453 -12.66 30.30 19.22
C ARG A 453 -13.64 31.30 19.84
N GLU A 454 -14.45 32.01 19.05
CA GLU A 454 -15.39 33.05 19.52
C GLU A 454 -16.77 32.49 19.89
N ARG A 455 -17.22 31.37 19.31
CA ARG A 455 -18.59 30.83 19.50
C ARG A 455 -18.68 29.41 20.06
N GLY A 456 -17.60 28.62 20.03
CA GLY A 456 -17.59 27.21 20.43
C GLY A 456 -18.37 26.26 19.50
N ILE A 457 -18.09 24.96 19.57
CA ILE A 457 -18.76 23.89 18.77
C ILE A 457 -20.13 23.51 19.38
N HIS A 458 -21.01 24.49 19.59
CA HIS A 458 -22.33 24.24 20.20
C HIS A 458 -23.50 24.42 19.23
N ASP A 459 -23.25 24.82 17.98
CA ASP A 459 -24.27 24.98 16.94
C ASP A 459 -24.33 23.77 15.98
N SER A 460 -25.53 23.21 15.83
CA SER A 460 -25.85 22.07 14.95
C SER A 460 -25.49 22.30 13.48
N ALA A 461 -25.59 23.52 12.96
CA ALA A 461 -25.27 23.80 11.56
C ALA A 461 -23.76 23.70 11.28
N THR A 462 -22.94 24.11 12.25
CA THR A 462 -21.47 24.05 12.17
C THR A 462 -20.97 22.59 12.23
N LEU A 463 -21.52 21.77 13.13
CA LEU A 463 -21.25 20.32 13.20
C LEU A 463 -21.68 19.59 11.94
N THR A 464 -22.85 19.93 11.38
CA THR A 464 -23.34 19.32 10.14
C THR A 464 -22.41 19.61 8.95
N ALA A 465 -21.84 20.83 8.88
CA ALA A 465 -20.91 21.20 7.82
C ALA A 465 -19.56 20.50 7.98
N ALA A 466 -19.04 20.41 9.21
CA ALA A 466 -17.83 19.66 9.54
C ALA A 466 -18.00 18.16 9.22
N GLY A 467 -19.10 17.54 9.64
CA GLY A 467 -19.38 16.14 9.34
C GLY A 467 -19.48 15.84 7.85
N ARG A 468 -20.10 16.72 7.06
CA ARG A 468 -20.11 16.58 5.59
C ARG A 468 -18.72 16.67 4.97
N HIS A 469 -17.82 17.45 5.55
CA HIS A 469 -16.45 17.55 5.07
C HIS A 469 -15.65 16.28 5.41
N ALA A 470 -15.75 15.79 6.64
CA ALA A 470 -15.15 14.53 7.06
C ALA A 470 -15.65 13.36 6.20
N SER A 471 -16.97 13.25 5.98
CA SER A 471 -17.53 12.23 5.08
C SER A 471 -16.99 12.36 3.65
N LEU A 472 -16.82 13.58 3.13
CA LEU A 472 -16.23 13.77 1.80
C LEU A 472 -14.79 13.28 1.75
N LEU A 473 -13.95 13.60 2.75
CA LEU A 473 -12.56 13.14 2.82
C LEU A 473 -12.49 11.60 2.87
N ILE A 474 -13.38 10.98 3.64
CA ILE A 474 -13.54 9.52 3.70
C ILE A 474 -13.96 8.96 2.34
N ASP A 475 -14.98 9.55 1.69
CA ASP A 475 -15.52 9.10 0.41
C ASP A 475 -14.51 9.23 -0.75
N VAL A 476 -13.60 10.21 -0.69
CA VAL A 476 -12.55 10.38 -1.72
C VAL A 476 -11.26 9.63 -1.40
N GLY A 477 -11.21 8.91 -0.27
CA GLY A 477 -10.05 8.09 0.12
C GLY A 477 -8.92 8.84 0.82
N GLU A 478 -9.10 10.12 1.16
CA GLU A 478 -8.10 10.93 1.89
C GLU A 478 -8.23 10.67 3.40
N LEU A 479 -7.97 9.42 3.80
CA LEU A 479 -8.23 8.93 5.16
C LEU A 479 -7.32 9.56 6.22
N ASP A 480 -6.10 9.94 5.86
CA ASP A 480 -5.17 10.62 6.78
C ASP A 480 -5.64 12.06 7.05
N ASP A 481 -6.05 12.79 6.01
CA ASP A 481 -6.65 14.13 6.16
C ASP A 481 -7.97 14.07 6.94
N ALA A 482 -8.80 13.05 6.67
CA ALA A 482 -10.03 12.81 7.43
C ALA A 482 -9.73 12.53 8.92
N ARG A 483 -8.66 11.78 9.20
CA ARG A 483 -8.22 11.46 10.55
C ARG A 483 -7.79 12.69 11.31
N THR A 484 -6.88 13.48 10.73
CA THR A 484 -6.41 14.74 11.32
C THR A 484 -7.58 15.68 11.57
N PHE A 485 -8.49 15.82 10.58
CA PHE A 485 -9.66 16.66 10.72
C PHE A 485 -10.62 16.21 11.84
N ILE A 486 -10.85 14.90 11.97
CA ILE A 486 -11.68 14.35 13.04
C ILE A 486 -11.00 14.50 14.41
N GLU A 487 -9.67 14.33 14.49
CA GLU A 487 -8.91 14.53 15.74
C GLU A 487 -8.92 15.99 16.20
N GLU A 488 -8.82 16.95 15.27
CA GLU A 488 -9.01 18.37 15.56
C GLU A 488 -10.42 18.64 16.11
N LEU A 489 -11.47 18.08 15.50
CA LEU A 489 -12.84 18.18 16.01
C LEU A 489 -13.00 17.56 17.40
N GLU A 490 -12.37 16.42 17.67
CA GLU A 490 -12.36 15.76 18.98
C GLU A 490 -11.67 16.64 20.03
N SER A 491 -10.54 17.28 19.68
CA SER A 491 -9.76 18.14 20.57
C SER A 491 -10.49 19.43 20.97
N GLU A 492 -11.39 19.93 20.14
CA GLU A 492 -12.19 21.12 20.42
C GLU A 492 -13.48 20.82 21.23
N ILE A 493 -13.85 19.53 21.36
CA ILE A 493 -14.97 19.07 22.20
C ILE A 493 -14.50 18.74 23.63
N VAL A 494 -13.25 19.08 23.99
CA VAL A 494 -12.62 18.75 25.27
C VAL A 494 -13.22 19.55 26.43
N ASP A 495 -14.34 19.03 26.96
CA ASP A 495 -14.77 19.12 28.36
C ASP A 495 -15.43 17.77 28.69
N ASP A 496 -15.24 17.23 29.91
CA ASP A 496 -15.71 15.88 30.29
C ASP A 496 -17.25 15.71 30.15
N ASP A 497 -18.02 16.80 30.24
CA ASP A 497 -19.48 16.82 29.99
C ASP A 497 -19.84 16.88 28.49
N ALA A 498 -18.91 17.29 27.63
CA ALA A 498 -19.15 17.53 26.19
C ALA A 498 -18.94 16.28 25.32
N GLN A 499 -18.20 15.26 25.78
CA GLN A 499 -18.14 13.93 25.14
C GLN A 499 -19.51 13.22 25.14
N TYR A 500 -20.36 13.58 26.10
CA TYR A 500 -21.76 13.17 26.22
C TYR A 500 -22.73 14.16 25.58
N SER A 501 -22.28 15.03 24.67
CA SER A 501 -23.13 15.96 23.91
C SER A 501 -23.54 15.41 22.54
N PHE A 502 -24.58 15.98 21.92
CA PHE A 502 -24.95 15.68 20.52
C PHE A 502 -23.76 15.90 19.55
N ALA A 503 -22.89 16.86 19.85
CA ALA A 503 -21.66 17.11 19.10
C ALA A 503 -20.66 15.94 19.22
N GLY A 504 -20.45 15.46 20.45
CA GLY A 504 -19.61 14.28 20.72
C GLY A 504 -20.16 13.02 20.05
N TYR A 505 -21.49 12.81 20.05
CA TYR A 505 -22.12 11.69 19.34
C TYR A 505 -21.88 11.73 17.82
N GLU A 506 -22.03 12.90 17.18
CA GLU A 506 -21.79 13.05 15.73
C GLU A 506 -20.31 12.83 15.39
N VAL A 507 -19.38 13.37 16.18
CA VAL A 507 -17.94 13.20 15.96
C VAL A 507 -17.49 11.75 16.16
N LEU A 508 -17.97 11.06 17.20
CA LEU A 508 -17.74 9.62 17.37
C LEU A 508 -18.33 8.81 16.20
N GLY A 509 -19.45 9.26 15.61
CA GLY A 509 -20.01 8.67 14.40
C GLY A 509 -19.10 8.81 13.18
N LEU A 510 -18.49 9.98 13.00
CA LEU A 510 -17.50 10.22 11.95
C LEU A 510 -16.24 9.38 12.17
N ARG A 511 -15.74 9.32 13.42
CA ARG A 511 -14.59 8.48 13.79
C ARG A 511 -14.86 7.01 13.51
N ALA A 512 -16.05 6.50 13.85
CA ALA A 512 -16.43 5.13 13.55
C ALA A 512 -16.49 4.87 12.04
N THR A 513 -17.01 5.82 11.27
CA THR A 513 -17.08 5.73 9.80
C THR A 513 -15.69 5.75 9.17
N LEU A 514 -14.78 6.58 9.70
CA LEU A 514 -13.37 6.59 9.32
C LEU A 514 -12.70 5.24 9.62
N CYS A 515 -12.89 4.68 10.82
CA CYS A 515 -12.35 3.37 11.17
C CYS A 515 -12.89 2.27 10.24
N GLN A 516 -14.18 2.30 9.90
CA GLN A 516 -14.79 1.36 8.94
C GLN A 516 -14.17 1.51 7.54
N ALA A 517 -14.01 2.74 7.04
CA ALA A 517 -13.38 3.01 5.76
C ALA A 517 -11.90 2.60 5.74
N GLY A 518 -11.20 2.75 6.88
CA GLY A 518 -9.84 2.29 7.14
C GLY A 518 -9.68 0.77 7.31
N ALA A 519 -10.78 0.01 7.26
CA ALA A 519 -10.83 -1.42 7.56
C ALA A 519 -10.37 -1.80 8.99
N ASP A 520 -10.42 -0.87 9.94
CA ASP A 520 -10.22 -1.13 11.36
C ASP A 520 -11.56 -1.44 12.04
N ARG A 521 -12.01 -2.69 11.85
CA ARG A 521 -13.31 -3.18 12.36
C ARG A 521 -13.42 -3.11 13.88
N LEU A 522 -12.30 -3.23 14.59
CA LEU A 522 -12.26 -3.26 16.04
C LEU A 522 -12.28 -1.86 16.64
N ALA A 523 -11.49 -0.94 16.09
CA ALA A 523 -11.60 0.47 16.46
C ALA A 523 -12.99 1.00 16.11
N ALA A 524 -13.56 0.61 14.96
CA ALA A 524 -14.93 0.95 14.61
C ALA A 524 -15.93 0.42 15.66
N LEU A 525 -15.82 -0.84 16.08
CA LEU A 525 -16.67 -1.41 17.12
C LEU A 525 -16.54 -0.66 18.45
N GLU A 526 -15.32 -0.38 18.90
CA GLU A 526 -15.08 0.32 20.17
C GLU A 526 -15.64 1.75 20.12
N VAL A 527 -15.42 2.47 19.01
CA VAL A 527 -15.96 3.81 18.82
C VAL A 527 -17.49 3.77 18.74
N ARG A 528 -18.10 2.77 18.10
CA ARG A 528 -19.57 2.59 18.09
C ARG A 528 -20.13 2.31 19.48
N ARG A 529 -19.44 1.53 20.33
CA ARG A 529 -19.84 1.33 21.74
C ARG A 529 -19.78 2.64 22.52
N ARG A 530 -18.70 3.42 22.37
CA ARG A 530 -18.57 4.75 22.99
C ARG A 530 -19.64 5.71 22.49
N GLN A 531 -19.94 5.68 21.19
CA GLN A 531 -20.98 6.49 20.57
C GLN A 531 -22.37 6.17 21.17
N LEU A 532 -22.70 4.88 21.34
CA LEU A 532 -23.97 4.47 21.94
C LEU A 532 -24.03 4.82 23.44
N ALA A 533 -22.94 4.59 24.19
CA ALA A 533 -22.86 4.96 25.60
C ALA A 533 -23.00 6.48 25.82
N SER A 534 -22.46 7.30 24.90
CA SER A 534 -22.65 8.75 24.90
C SER A 534 -24.13 9.11 24.73
N PHE A 535 -24.83 8.40 23.85
CA PHE A 535 -26.25 8.59 23.58
C PHE A 535 -27.16 8.24 24.77
N ASP A 536 -26.88 7.14 25.49
CA ASP A 536 -27.70 6.68 26.64
C ASP A 536 -27.70 7.67 27.82
N GLN A 537 -26.68 8.51 27.93
CA GLN A 537 -26.60 9.55 28.97
C GLN A 537 -27.42 10.80 28.61
N PHE A 538 -27.85 10.94 27.34
CA PHE A 538 -28.55 12.11 26.83
C PHE A 538 -30.06 12.01 27.08
N ARG A 539 -30.55 12.64 28.18
CA ARG A 539 -31.93 12.57 28.69
C ARG A 539 -33.07 13.00 27.74
N HIS A 540 -32.78 13.50 26.53
CA HIS A 540 -33.76 14.01 25.57
C HIS A 540 -33.50 13.59 24.11
N ALA A 541 -32.78 12.49 23.88
CA ALA A 541 -32.29 12.15 22.56
C ALA A 541 -33.37 11.62 21.58
N ASP A 542 -33.22 11.97 20.30
CA ASP A 542 -34.07 11.51 19.19
C ASP A 542 -34.05 9.97 19.12
N THR A 543 -35.16 9.34 19.48
CA THR A 543 -35.26 7.88 19.55
C THR A 543 -34.97 7.19 18.20
N ARG A 544 -35.06 7.93 17.08
CA ARG A 544 -34.66 7.45 15.76
C ARG A 544 -33.15 7.35 15.61
N ALA A 545 -32.40 8.35 16.07
CA ALA A 545 -30.93 8.32 16.06
C ALA A 545 -30.39 7.24 16.99
N HIS A 546 -31.10 6.97 18.10
CA HIS A 546 -30.80 5.83 18.98
C HIS A 546 -30.88 4.50 18.24
N ALA A 547 -31.99 4.26 17.54
CA ALA A 547 -32.17 3.02 16.80
C ALA A 547 -31.14 2.88 15.67
N ASP A 548 -30.83 3.96 14.95
CA ASP A 548 -29.80 3.96 13.90
C ASP A 548 -28.41 3.64 14.48
N ALA A 549 -28.05 4.18 15.67
CA ALA A 549 -26.80 3.86 16.36
C ALA A 549 -26.72 2.39 16.78
N LYS A 550 -27.81 1.83 17.31
CA LYS A 550 -27.89 0.40 17.67
C LYS A 550 -27.76 -0.51 16.46
N LEU A 551 -28.36 -0.16 15.32
CA LEU A 551 -28.19 -0.91 14.07
C LEU A 551 -26.73 -0.85 13.58
N ALA A 552 -26.11 0.32 13.59
CA ALA A 552 -24.70 0.46 13.20
C ALA A 552 -23.75 -0.31 14.13
N LEU A 553 -24.04 -0.35 15.44
CA LEU A 553 -23.31 -1.18 16.39
C LEU A 553 -23.55 -2.67 16.13
N ALA A 554 -24.79 -3.10 15.86
CA ALA A 554 -25.10 -4.48 15.52
C ALA A 554 -24.33 -4.95 14.27
N ASP A 555 -24.21 -4.10 13.26
CA ASP A 555 -23.42 -4.39 12.06
C ASP A 555 -21.93 -4.58 12.40
N ALA A 556 -21.34 -3.68 13.20
CA ALA A 556 -19.95 -3.80 13.66
C ALA A 556 -19.74 -5.05 14.55
N LEU A 557 -20.74 -5.43 15.36
CA LEU A 557 -20.70 -6.63 16.18
C LEU A 557 -20.78 -7.91 15.34
N VAL A 558 -21.57 -7.92 14.25
CA VAL A 558 -21.58 -9.05 13.29
C VAL A 558 -20.21 -9.18 12.62
N ASP A 559 -19.61 -8.07 12.19
CA ASP A 559 -18.25 -8.06 11.60
C ASP A 559 -17.18 -8.58 12.58
N ALA A 560 -17.41 -8.40 13.89
CA ALA A 560 -16.58 -8.92 14.98
C ALA A 560 -17.05 -10.29 15.50
N ASN A 561 -18.03 -10.93 14.84
CA ASN A 561 -18.66 -12.20 15.21
C ASN A 561 -19.20 -12.26 16.65
N GLN A 562 -19.61 -11.13 17.24
CA GLN A 562 -20.21 -11.00 18.57
C GLN A 562 -21.74 -11.01 18.48
N TYR A 563 -22.30 -12.15 18.07
CA TYR A 563 -23.70 -12.25 17.65
C TYR A 563 -24.71 -12.07 18.79
N ASP A 564 -24.42 -12.50 20.02
CA ASP A 564 -25.36 -12.36 21.15
C ASP A 564 -25.64 -10.88 21.48
N GLU A 565 -24.58 -10.07 21.50
CA GLU A 565 -24.71 -8.63 21.68
C GLU A 565 -25.35 -8.00 20.44
N ALA A 566 -24.96 -8.41 19.23
CA ALA A 566 -25.55 -7.91 17.99
C ALA A 566 -27.08 -8.13 17.97
N LEU A 567 -27.51 -9.33 18.39
CA LEU A 567 -28.91 -9.74 18.47
C LEU A 567 -29.69 -8.87 19.46
N THR A 568 -29.06 -8.57 20.60
CA THR A 568 -29.61 -7.66 21.61
C THR A 568 -29.80 -6.26 21.04
N GLN A 569 -28.76 -5.69 20.40
CA GLN A 569 -28.82 -4.32 19.86
C GLN A 569 -29.86 -4.19 18.75
N VAL A 570 -29.94 -5.14 17.82
CA VAL A 570 -30.93 -5.08 16.72
C VAL A 570 -32.36 -5.32 17.22
N THR A 571 -32.55 -6.17 18.24
CA THR A 571 -33.87 -6.40 18.87
C THR A 571 -34.38 -5.12 19.52
N GLU A 572 -33.53 -4.43 20.28
CA GLU A 572 -33.85 -3.16 20.90
C GLU A 572 -34.11 -2.06 19.85
N ALA A 573 -33.28 -1.98 18.81
CA ALA A 573 -33.48 -1.03 17.71
C ALA A 573 -34.84 -1.25 17.01
N HIS A 574 -35.19 -2.51 16.74
CA HIS A 574 -36.47 -2.85 16.14
C HIS A 574 -37.66 -2.48 17.04
N ALA A 575 -37.56 -2.74 18.35
CA ALA A 575 -38.60 -2.37 19.32
C ALA A 575 -38.82 -0.85 19.37
N LEU A 576 -37.73 -0.07 19.40
CA LEU A 576 -37.77 1.39 19.37
C LEU A 576 -38.45 1.91 18.09
N LEU A 577 -38.03 1.44 16.92
CA LEU A 577 -38.61 1.87 15.63
C LEU A 577 -40.07 1.45 15.48
N SER A 578 -40.43 0.27 15.94
CA SER A 578 -41.81 -0.23 15.93
C SER A 578 -42.74 0.63 16.80
N HIS A 579 -42.26 1.09 17.96
CA HIS A 579 -43.00 1.98 18.83
C HIS A 579 -43.16 3.39 18.24
N LEU A 580 -42.12 3.94 17.59
CA LEU A 580 -42.16 5.31 17.04
C LEU A 580 -42.87 5.45 15.70
N LEU A 581 -42.52 4.57 14.75
CA LEU A 581 -42.93 4.72 13.35
C LEU A 581 -44.03 3.70 12.97
N GLY A 582 -44.32 2.75 13.86
CA GLY A 582 -45.17 1.60 13.59
C GLY A 582 -44.41 0.46 12.90
N SER A 583 -44.97 -0.74 12.98
CA SER A 583 -44.43 -1.96 12.36
C SER A 583 -44.33 -1.88 10.82
N SER A 584 -45.09 -0.97 10.22
CA SER A 584 -45.27 -0.87 8.77
C SER A 584 -44.40 0.22 8.10
N ALA A 585 -43.52 0.88 8.84
CA ALA A 585 -42.64 1.92 8.30
C ALA A 585 -41.39 1.32 7.60
N LEU A 586 -40.89 2.01 6.57
CA LEU A 586 -39.72 1.56 5.79
C LEU A 586 -38.49 1.28 6.68
N LYS A 587 -38.20 2.13 7.65
CA LYS A 587 -37.09 1.94 8.59
C LYS A 587 -37.28 0.73 9.51
N THR A 588 -38.52 0.43 9.89
CA THR A 588 -38.82 -0.76 10.71
C THR A 588 -38.55 -2.04 9.93
N PHE A 589 -38.86 -2.06 8.62
CA PHE A 589 -38.48 -3.17 7.74
C PHE A 589 -36.97 -3.31 7.58
N ASP A 590 -36.22 -2.20 7.42
CA ASP A 590 -34.75 -2.26 7.35
C ASP A 590 -34.16 -2.85 8.64
N ALA A 591 -34.68 -2.50 9.82
CA ALA A 591 -34.25 -3.10 11.08
C ALA A 591 -34.57 -4.60 11.17
N GLN A 592 -35.71 -5.04 10.64
CA GLN A 592 -36.07 -6.47 10.57
C GLN A 592 -35.17 -7.25 9.59
N LEU A 593 -34.75 -6.62 8.49
CA LEU A 593 -33.75 -7.21 7.59
C LEU A 593 -32.40 -7.39 8.28
N SER A 594 -31.94 -6.37 9.02
CA SER A 594 -30.74 -6.50 9.85
C SER A 594 -30.91 -7.60 10.91
N PHE A 595 -32.08 -7.74 11.51
CA PHE A 595 -32.36 -8.80 12.49
C PHE A 595 -32.24 -10.20 11.87
N GLY A 596 -32.87 -10.40 10.70
CA GLY A 596 -32.75 -11.67 9.97
C GLY A 596 -31.31 -11.97 9.54
N ARG A 597 -30.54 -10.96 9.15
CA ARG A 597 -29.12 -11.12 8.83
C ARG A 597 -28.31 -11.54 10.05
N VAL A 598 -28.51 -10.90 11.22
CA VAL A 598 -27.81 -11.26 12.46
C VAL A 598 -28.14 -12.71 12.87
N LEU A 599 -29.41 -13.12 12.77
CA LEU A 599 -29.83 -14.51 13.04
C LEU A 599 -29.16 -15.52 12.09
N ALA A 600 -29.01 -15.18 10.81
CA ALA A 600 -28.31 -16.04 9.87
C ALA A 600 -26.84 -16.23 10.26
N HIS A 601 -26.17 -15.16 10.69
CA HIS A 601 -24.76 -15.22 11.12
C HIS A 601 -24.57 -15.85 12.51
N SER A 602 -25.59 -15.82 13.38
CA SER A 602 -25.53 -16.49 14.69
C SER A 602 -25.66 -18.02 14.59
N GLY A 603 -26.06 -18.55 13.43
CA GLY A 603 -26.34 -19.96 13.22
C GLY A 603 -27.80 -20.36 13.43
N ASP A 604 -28.68 -19.43 13.81
CA ASP A 604 -30.13 -19.65 13.97
C ASP A 604 -30.88 -19.63 12.63
N SER A 605 -30.41 -20.49 11.70
CA SER A 605 -30.83 -20.51 10.31
C SER A 605 -32.35 -20.68 10.12
N GLU A 606 -33.00 -21.52 10.93
CA GLU A 606 -34.45 -21.74 10.84
C GLU A 606 -35.23 -20.45 11.10
N GLN A 607 -34.89 -19.75 12.20
CA GLN A 607 -35.55 -18.50 12.56
C GLN A 607 -35.24 -17.38 11.56
N ALA A 608 -34.00 -17.32 11.06
CA ALA A 608 -33.61 -16.37 10.03
C ALA A 608 -34.42 -16.55 8.74
N LEU A 609 -34.52 -17.80 8.27
CA LEU A 609 -35.25 -18.14 7.04
C LEU A 609 -36.75 -17.86 7.16
N ASP A 610 -37.37 -18.21 8.28
CA ASP A 610 -38.78 -17.94 8.54
C ASP A 610 -39.08 -16.43 8.56
N LEU A 611 -38.27 -15.67 9.29
CA LEU A 611 -38.41 -14.21 9.38
C LEU A 611 -38.24 -13.55 8.01
N LEU A 612 -37.15 -13.86 7.30
CA LEU A 612 -36.81 -13.24 6.01
C LEU A 612 -37.81 -13.63 4.91
N THR A 613 -38.31 -14.87 4.92
CA THR A 613 -39.37 -15.32 4.00
C THR A 613 -40.68 -14.57 4.28
N GLY A 614 -41.07 -14.43 5.55
CA GLY A 614 -42.22 -13.63 5.95
C GLY A 614 -42.09 -12.16 5.52
N LEU A 615 -40.90 -11.57 5.74
CA LEU A 615 -40.62 -10.18 5.39
C LEU A 615 -40.70 -9.93 3.89
N TRP A 616 -40.10 -10.82 3.09
CA TRP A 616 -40.15 -10.74 1.63
C TRP A 616 -41.60 -10.75 1.15
N ASN A 617 -42.42 -11.71 1.60
CA ASN A 617 -43.83 -11.80 1.23
C ASN A 617 -44.62 -10.53 1.59
N GLU A 618 -44.36 -9.94 2.76
CA GLU A 618 -45.02 -8.69 3.17
C GLU A 618 -44.59 -7.51 2.31
N LEU A 619 -43.28 -7.35 2.07
CA LEU A 619 -42.72 -6.28 1.25
C LEU A 619 -43.19 -6.37 -0.20
N GLU A 620 -43.26 -7.57 -0.76
CA GLU A 620 -43.74 -7.81 -2.11
C GLU A 620 -45.24 -7.47 -2.23
N ARG A 621 -46.07 -7.90 -1.28
CA ARG A 621 -47.50 -7.57 -1.26
C ARG A 621 -47.73 -6.05 -1.16
N LYS A 622 -46.89 -5.34 -0.40
CA LYS A 622 -47.09 -3.93 -0.07
C LYS A 622 -46.49 -2.97 -1.10
N PHE A 623 -45.29 -3.29 -1.61
CA PHE A 623 -44.51 -2.41 -2.48
C PHE A 623 -44.24 -3.00 -3.87
N GLY A 624 -44.57 -4.28 -4.08
CA GLY A 624 -44.33 -5.03 -5.32
C GLY A 624 -42.97 -5.75 -5.33
N ALA A 625 -42.86 -6.73 -6.23
CA ALA A 625 -41.69 -7.61 -6.40
C ALA A 625 -40.39 -6.86 -6.71
N THR A 626 -40.50 -5.64 -7.22
CA THR A 626 -39.38 -4.91 -7.80
C THR A 626 -38.94 -3.72 -6.94
N HIS A 627 -39.57 -3.50 -5.79
CA HIS A 627 -39.19 -2.41 -4.90
C HIS A 627 -37.83 -2.68 -4.24
N LYS A 628 -37.05 -1.62 -3.97
CA LYS A 628 -35.66 -1.74 -3.45
C LYS A 628 -35.55 -2.59 -2.18
N LEU A 629 -36.50 -2.46 -1.25
CA LEU A 629 -36.51 -3.25 -0.01
C LEU A 629 -36.92 -4.70 -0.26
N THR A 630 -37.79 -4.97 -1.22
CA THR A 630 -38.17 -6.33 -1.61
C THR A 630 -36.95 -7.06 -2.18
N LEU A 631 -36.21 -6.40 -3.06
CA LEU A 631 -34.97 -6.95 -3.63
C LEU A 631 -33.87 -7.12 -2.56
N LYS A 632 -33.76 -6.18 -1.61
CA LYS A 632 -32.84 -6.32 -0.47
C LYS A 632 -33.22 -7.52 0.41
N ALA A 633 -34.51 -7.72 0.68
CA ALA A 633 -35.02 -8.88 1.41
C ALA A 633 -34.71 -10.20 0.70
N GLN A 634 -34.86 -10.24 -0.62
CA GLN A 634 -34.49 -11.40 -1.43
C GLN A 634 -32.99 -11.69 -1.36
N SER A 635 -32.12 -10.68 -1.48
CA SER A 635 -30.67 -10.88 -1.34
C SER A 635 -30.27 -11.36 0.05
N THR A 636 -30.81 -10.76 1.11
CA THR A 636 -30.53 -11.20 2.49
C THR A 636 -31.05 -12.61 2.75
N LEU A 637 -32.22 -12.98 2.21
CA LEU A 637 -32.73 -14.35 2.26
C LEU A 637 -31.85 -15.32 1.47
N ALA A 638 -31.28 -14.88 0.35
CA ALA A 638 -30.39 -15.69 -0.47
C ALA A 638 -29.10 -16.03 0.27
N GLU A 639 -28.48 -15.04 0.92
CA GLU A 639 -27.31 -15.21 1.79
C GLU A 639 -27.62 -16.15 2.97
N ALA A 640 -28.75 -15.93 3.65
CA ALA A 640 -29.17 -16.78 4.77
C ALA A 640 -29.39 -18.24 4.35
N ARG A 641 -29.91 -18.48 3.13
CA ARG A 641 -30.02 -19.84 2.58
C ARG A 641 -28.67 -20.49 2.33
N CYS A 642 -27.71 -19.74 1.79
CA CYS A 642 -26.35 -20.24 1.62
C CYS A 642 -25.71 -20.62 2.96
N MET A 643 -25.83 -19.78 3.99
CA MET A 643 -25.34 -20.07 5.34
C MET A 643 -26.04 -21.29 5.97
N ALA A 644 -27.31 -21.51 5.63
CA ALA A 644 -28.08 -22.68 6.06
C ALA A 644 -27.80 -23.96 5.24
N GLY A 645 -26.89 -23.91 4.26
CA GLY A 645 -26.54 -25.04 3.38
C GLY A 645 -27.35 -25.18 2.09
N ASP A 646 -28.38 -24.34 1.84
CA ASP A 646 -29.13 -24.30 0.57
C ASP A 646 -28.48 -23.32 -0.43
N LEU A 647 -27.25 -23.64 -0.86
CA LEU A 647 -26.51 -22.86 -1.85
C LEU A 647 -27.30 -22.70 -3.16
N ALA A 648 -27.92 -23.79 -3.64
CA ALA A 648 -28.66 -23.78 -4.90
C ALA A 648 -29.90 -22.85 -4.83
N GLY A 649 -30.64 -22.87 -3.72
CA GLY A 649 -31.77 -21.97 -3.50
C GLY A 649 -31.35 -20.52 -3.29
N GLY A 650 -30.23 -20.28 -2.61
CA GLY A 650 -29.62 -18.95 -2.49
C GLY A 650 -29.23 -18.36 -3.85
N LEU A 651 -28.41 -19.10 -4.63
CA LEU A 651 -27.96 -18.66 -5.95
C LEU A 651 -29.12 -18.40 -6.93
N ARG A 652 -30.17 -19.24 -6.93
CA ARG A 652 -31.37 -19.00 -7.76
C ARG A 652 -32.04 -17.67 -7.41
N LEU A 653 -32.18 -17.37 -6.12
CA LEU A 653 -32.82 -16.15 -5.65
C LEU A 653 -31.96 -14.92 -5.99
N GLN A 654 -30.65 -15.00 -5.80
CA GLN A 654 -29.76 -13.88 -6.08
C GLN A 654 -29.61 -13.61 -7.59
N ARG A 655 -29.61 -14.65 -8.44
CA ARG A 655 -29.69 -14.48 -9.91
C ARG A 655 -30.93 -13.69 -10.32
N HIS A 656 -32.08 -14.00 -9.73
CA HIS A 656 -33.31 -13.24 -9.98
C HIS A 656 -33.17 -11.77 -9.60
N VAL A 657 -32.53 -11.46 -8.45
CA VAL A 657 -32.27 -10.07 -8.05
C VAL A 657 -31.38 -9.35 -9.08
N VAL A 658 -30.32 -10.00 -9.54
CA VAL A 658 -29.42 -9.48 -10.59
C VAL A 658 -30.18 -9.20 -11.88
N GLU A 659 -31.01 -10.14 -12.34
CA GLU A 659 -31.85 -9.99 -13.53
C GLU A 659 -32.78 -8.77 -13.42
N VAL A 660 -33.52 -8.65 -12.30
CA VAL A 660 -34.47 -7.56 -12.09
C VAL A 660 -33.78 -6.20 -11.98
N ARG A 661 -32.62 -6.11 -11.31
CA ARG A 661 -31.86 -4.86 -11.20
C ARG A 661 -31.21 -4.46 -12.53
N THR A 662 -30.76 -5.43 -13.33
CA THR A 662 -30.15 -5.18 -14.64
C THR A 662 -31.19 -4.77 -15.68
N ALA A 663 -32.35 -5.45 -15.73
CA ALA A 663 -33.41 -5.19 -16.70
C ALA A 663 -34.09 -3.81 -16.57
N ARG A 664 -33.91 -3.13 -15.42
CA ARG A 664 -34.52 -1.82 -15.14
C ARG A 664 -33.66 -0.63 -15.51
N SER A 665 -32.40 -0.86 -15.84
CA SER A 665 -31.45 0.22 -16.04
C SER A 665 -30.89 0.16 -17.46
N ASP A 666 -31.28 1.13 -18.29
CA ASP A 666 -30.71 1.32 -19.64
C ASP A 666 -29.24 1.82 -19.58
N ARG A 667 -28.71 2.03 -18.37
CA ARG A 667 -27.35 2.49 -18.07
C ARG A 667 -26.76 1.65 -16.95
N VAL A 668 -25.43 1.59 -16.83
CA VAL A 668 -24.78 0.97 -15.66
C VAL A 668 -25.28 1.65 -14.37
N HIS A 669 -25.61 0.85 -13.34
CA HIS A 669 -26.15 1.35 -12.08
C HIS A 669 -25.54 0.59 -10.90
N GLU A 670 -25.16 1.32 -9.86
CA GLU A 670 -24.45 0.82 -8.66
C GLU A 670 -25.14 -0.37 -7.99
N LEU A 671 -26.43 -0.25 -7.67
CA LEU A 671 -27.22 -1.36 -7.11
C LEU A 671 -27.19 -2.65 -7.96
N ALA A 672 -27.06 -2.55 -9.30
CA ALA A 672 -26.96 -3.74 -10.15
C ALA A 672 -25.56 -4.36 -10.06
N LEU A 673 -24.52 -3.53 -9.95
CA LEU A 673 -23.14 -3.99 -9.72
C LEU A 673 -22.99 -4.66 -8.36
N GLU A 674 -23.55 -4.07 -7.30
CA GLU A 674 -23.57 -4.66 -5.96
C GLU A 674 -24.22 -6.04 -5.96
N ALA A 675 -25.38 -6.19 -6.62
CA ALA A 675 -26.07 -7.49 -6.68
C ALA A 675 -25.26 -8.54 -7.45
N LYS A 676 -24.54 -8.13 -8.51
CA LYS A 676 -23.61 -9.01 -9.25
C LYS A 676 -22.40 -9.39 -8.40
N ALA A 677 -21.85 -8.46 -7.64
CA ALA A 677 -20.74 -8.71 -6.73
C ALA A 677 -21.15 -9.71 -5.64
N THR A 678 -22.32 -9.53 -5.01
CA THR A 678 -22.87 -10.50 -4.05
C THR A 678 -23.09 -11.88 -4.69
N LEU A 679 -23.59 -11.93 -5.93
CA LEU A 679 -23.74 -13.21 -6.63
C LEU A 679 -22.38 -13.88 -6.89
N ALA A 680 -21.36 -13.10 -7.27
CA ALA A 680 -20.00 -13.60 -7.45
C ALA A 680 -19.41 -14.10 -6.12
N ASP A 681 -19.57 -13.35 -5.02
CA ASP A 681 -19.14 -13.77 -3.67
C ASP A 681 -19.81 -15.09 -3.26
N MET A 682 -21.12 -15.23 -3.50
CA MET A 682 -21.87 -16.46 -3.20
C MET A 682 -21.43 -17.65 -4.07
N LEU A 683 -21.10 -17.41 -5.34
CA LEU A 683 -20.54 -18.44 -6.21
C LEU A 683 -19.16 -18.86 -5.69
N GLU A 684 -18.27 -17.91 -5.43
CA GLU A 684 -16.90 -18.14 -4.95
C GLU A 684 -16.85 -18.82 -3.58
N ALA A 685 -17.82 -18.56 -2.70
CA ALA A 685 -17.96 -19.28 -1.42
C ALA A 685 -18.31 -20.77 -1.61
N GLY A 686 -18.94 -21.13 -2.73
CA GLY A 686 -19.13 -22.53 -3.14
C GLY A 686 -17.92 -23.08 -3.89
N GLU A 687 -17.45 -22.35 -4.91
CA GLU A 687 -16.16 -22.44 -5.60
C GLU A 687 -16.10 -21.36 -6.70
N ALA A 688 -14.91 -20.82 -7.01
CA ALA A 688 -14.75 -19.92 -8.14
C ALA A 688 -15.11 -20.65 -9.47
N THR A 689 -15.93 -20.02 -10.30
CA THR A 689 -16.40 -20.59 -11.58
C THR A 689 -16.20 -19.58 -12.71
N ASP A 690 -16.25 -20.02 -13.96
CA ASP A 690 -16.23 -19.10 -15.11
C ASP A 690 -17.35 -18.04 -15.03
N GLU A 691 -18.49 -18.42 -14.42
CA GLU A 691 -19.56 -17.48 -14.15
C GLU A 691 -19.17 -16.41 -13.12
N SER A 692 -18.51 -16.80 -12.01
CA SER A 692 -18.07 -15.82 -11.02
C SER A 692 -17.03 -14.87 -11.62
N VAL A 693 -16.11 -15.37 -12.44
CA VAL A 693 -15.15 -14.54 -13.19
C VAL A 693 -15.86 -13.55 -14.10
N ALA A 694 -16.80 -14.00 -14.93
CA ALA A 694 -17.56 -13.12 -15.81
C ALA A 694 -18.39 -12.06 -15.06
N LEU A 695 -18.92 -12.41 -13.88
CA LEU A 695 -19.61 -11.46 -13.01
C LEU A 695 -18.63 -10.43 -12.44
N ARG A 696 -17.43 -10.85 -11.98
CA ARG A 696 -16.39 -9.94 -11.48
C ARG A 696 -15.90 -8.98 -12.56
N GLU A 697 -15.65 -9.47 -13.77
CA GLU A 697 -15.30 -8.65 -14.94
C GLU A 697 -16.39 -7.59 -15.20
N SER A 698 -17.65 -8.02 -15.26
CA SER A 698 -18.78 -7.11 -15.46
C SER A 698 -18.94 -6.06 -14.35
N VAL A 699 -18.57 -6.41 -13.11
CA VAL A 699 -18.58 -5.48 -11.97
C VAL A 699 -17.44 -4.46 -12.09
N ALA A 700 -16.23 -4.91 -12.40
CA ALA A 700 -15.06 -4.06 -12.59
C ALA A 700 -15.29 -3.06 -13.74
N ASP A 701 -15.68 -3.53 -14.92
CA ASP A 701 -16.02 -2.69 -16.07
C ASP A 701 -17.12 -1.67 -15.74
N GLY A 702 -18.13 -2.11 -14.98
CA GLY A 702 -19.24 -1.26 -14.56
C GLY A 702 -18.79 -0.12 -13.65
N TYR A 703 -17.94 -0.40 -12.65
CA TYR A 703 -17.39 0.63 -11.78
C TYR A 703 -16.42 1.55 -12.53
N GLN A 704 -15.61 1.00 -13.43
CA GLN A 704 -14.74 1.80 -14.30
C GLN A 704 -15.54 2.80 -15.14
N GLN A 705 -16.67 2.38 -15.73
CA GLN A 705 -17.56 3.26 -16.49
C GLN A 705 -18.26 4.32 -15.62
N LEU A 706 -18.63 3.98 -14.38
CA LEU A 706 -19.36 4.88 -13.48
C LEU A 706 -18.46 5.88 -12.75
N ARG A 707 -17.26 5.47 -12.37
CA ARG A 707 -16.41 6.15 -11.39
C ARG A 707 -15.01 6.47 -11.94
N GLY A 708 -14.56 5.78 -12.99
CA GLY A 708 -13.20 5.85 -13.55
C GLY A 708 -12.30 4.72 -13.04
N SER A 709 -11.13 4.53 -13.65
CA SER A 709 -10.19 3.44 -13.33
C SER A 709 -9.50 3.59 -11.96
N ALA A 710 -9.07 4.80 -11.60
CA ALA A 710 -8.30 5.04 -10.38
C ALA A 710 -9.13 5.08 -9.08
N ARG A 711 -10.43 4.78 -9.12
CA ARG A 711 -11.29 4.89 -7.93
C ARG A 711 -11.19 3.64 -7.05
N PRO A 712 -11.20 3.78 -5.71
CA PRO A 712 -11.07 2.66 -4.78
C PRO A 712 -12.04 1.49 -5.04
N GLU A 713 -13.29 1.78 -5.42
CA GLU A 713 -14.30 0.76 -5.73
C GLU A 713 -13.98 0.00 -7.01
N THR A 714 -13.48 0.69 -8.03
CA THR A 714 -13.03 0.07 -9.29
C THR A 714 -11.83 -0.83 -9.03
N LEU A 715 -10.80 -0.31 -8.34
CA LEU A 715 -9.59 -1.08 -8.01
C LEU A 715 -9.92 -2.32 -7.17
N ARG A 716 -10.81 -2.20 -6.18
CA ARG A 716 -11.27 -3.35 -5.38
C ARG A 716 -11.97 -4.40 -6.24
N ALA A 717 -12.82 -3.99 -7.17
CA ALA A 717 -13.49 -4.91 -8.09
C ALA A 717 -12.50 -5.60 -9.05
N GLU A 718 -11.50 -4.86 -9.54
CA GLU A 718 -10.44 -5.39 -10.42
C GLU A 718 -9.53 -6.39 -9.68
N PHE A 719 -9.14 -6.12 -8.43
CA PHE A 719 -8.41 -7.09 -7.61
C PHE A 719 -9.22 -8.36 -7.34
N ALA A 720 -10.52 -8.23 -7.08
CA ALA A 720 -11.41 -9.39 -6.92
C ALA A 720 -11.53 -10.20 -8.23
N HIS A 721 -11.59 -9.51 -9.38
CA HIS A 721 -11.58 -10.14 -10.70
C HIS A 721 -10.29 -10.93 -10.95
N ALA A 722 -9.12 -10.33 -10.72
CA ALA A 722 -7.84 -11.00 -10.86
C ALA A 722 -7.74 -12.26 -9.97
N ARG A 723 -8.21 -12.18 -8.72
CA ARG A 723 -8.27 -13.33 -7.81
C ARG A 723 -9.18 -14.44 -8.33
N ALA A 724 -10.37 -14.11 -8.81
CA ALA A 724 -11.30 -15.10 -9.36
C ALA A 724 -10.71 -15.80 -10.59
N MET A 725 -10.08 -15.06 -11.49
CA MET A 725 -9.38 -15.61 -12.67
C MET A 725 -8.24 -16.55 -12.27
N ALA A 726 -7.42 -16.16 -11.29
CA ALA A 726 -6.34 -17.00 -10.80
C ALA A 726 -6.88 -18.30 -10.19
N ALA A 727 -8.00 -18.25 -9.48
CA ALA A 727 -8.64 -19.41 -8.85
C ALA A 727 -9.18 -20.43 -9.88
N THR A 728 -9.73 -19.96 -11.02
CA THR A 728 -10.22 -20.84 -12.09
C THR A 728 -9.12 -21.33 -13.04
N GLY A 729 -7.88 -20.85 -12.87
CA GLY A 729 -6.70 -21.29 -13.63
C GLY A 729 -6.23 -20.35 -14.73
N ASP A 730 -6.90 -19.22 -14.99
CA ASP A 730 -6.46 -18.17 -15.92
C ASP A 730 -5.37 -17.28 -15.28
N THR A 731 -4.30 -17.93 -14.86
CA THR A 731 -3.23 -17.34 -14.03
C THR A 731 -2.42 -16.29 -14.79
N GLY A 732 -2.18 -16.46 -16.09
CA GLY A 732 -1.43 -15.51 -16.91
C GLY A 732 -2.12 -14.15 -16.98
N ARG A 733 -3.38 -14.12 -17.41
CA ARG A 733 -4.15 -12.86 -17.47
C ARG A 733 -4.39 -12.28 -16.08
N ALA A 734 -4.53 -13.11 -15.05
CA ALA A 734 -4.70 -12.64 -13.68
C ALA A 734 -3.46 -11.88 -13.18
N VAL A 735 -2.26 -12.39 -13.49
CA VAL A 735 -0.99 -11.74 -13.14
C VAL A 735 -0.82 -10.41 -13.89
N ASP A 736 -1.14 -10.37 -15.19
CA ASP A 736 -1.06 -9.13 -15.96
C ASP A 736 -2.01 -8.07 -15.40
N LEU A 737 -3.27 -8.45 -15.12
CA LEU A 737 -4.27 -7.55 -14.54
C LEU A 737 -3.83 -7.06 -13.15
N VAL A 738 -3.35 -7.94 -12.28
CA VAL A 738 -3.01 -7.54 -10.91
C VAL A 738 -1.80 -6.60 -10.86
N ARG A 739 -0.86 -6.72 -11.79
CA ARG A 739 0.29 -5.80 -11.93
C ARG A 739 -0.17 -4.41 -12.34
N GLU A 740 -0.99 -4.32 -13.38
CA GLU A 740 -1.55 -3.05 -13.87
C GLU A 740 -2.36 -2.34 -12.78
N VAL A 741 -3.29 -3.05 -12.15
CA VAL A 741 -4.20 -2.49 -11.14
C VAL A 741 -3.43 -2.07 -9.89
N LEU A 742 -2.40 -2.83 -9.49
CA LEU A 742 -1.55 -2.46 -8.36
C LEU A 742 -0.72 -1.21 -8.64
N GLU A 743 -0.22 -1.03 -9.87
CA GLU A 743 0.49 0.18 -10.28
C GLU A 743 -0.44 1.40 -10.18
N ILE A 744 -1.66 1.32 -10.71
CA ILE A 744 -2.67 2.37 -10.60
C ILE A 744 -2.99 2.67 -9.11
N ALA A 745 -3.14 1.64 -8.28
CA ALA A 745 -3.39 1.81 -6.86
C ALA A 745 -2.22 2.48 -6.13
N VAL A 746 -0.98 2.18 -6.51
CA VAL A 746 0.23 2.78 -5.95
C VAL A 746 0.35 4.26 -6.32
N ASP A 747 0.00 4.62 -7.56
CA ASP A 747 0.11 5.98 -8.09
C ASP A 747 -1.01 6.91 -7.58
N HIS A 748 -2.20 6.38 -7.36
CA HIS A 748 -3.40 7.18 -7.07
C HIS A 748 -3.88 7.13 -5.62
N LEU A 749 -3.48 6.14 -4.83
CA LEU A 749 -3.90 6.01 -3.44
C LEU A 749 -2.74 6.29 -2.47
N SER A 750 -3.07 6.88 -1.32
CA SER A 750 -2.09 7.11 -0.26
C SER A 750 -1.43 5.80 0.18
N TYR A 751 -0.21 5.91 0.72
CA TYR A 751 0.60 4.77 1.14
C TYR A 751 -0.11 3.86 2.16
N SER A 752 -0.92 4.45 3.04
CA SER A 752 -1.70 3.79 4.10
C SER A 752 -3.10 3.36 3.65
N HIS A 753 -3.48 3.58 2.39
CA HIS A 753 -4.85 3.37 1.94
C HIS A 753 -5.22 1.87 1.97
N PRO A 754 -6.37 1.47 2.57
CA PRO A 754 -6.78 0.08 2.69
C PRO A 754 -6.83 -0.68 1.36
N VAL A 755 -7.39 -0.08 0.30
CA VAL A 755 -7.44 -0.72 -1.02
C VAL A 755 -6.05 -0.96 -1.63
N ARG A 756 -5.05 -0.12 -1.30
CA ARG A 756 -3.67 -0.33 -1.74
C ARG A 756 -3.03 -1.49 -0.97
N ILE A 757 -3.26 -1.57 0.34
CA ILE A 757 -2.79 -2.66 1.20
C ILE A 757 -3.44 -3.99 0.77
N ASP A 758 -4.76 -4.00 0.60
CA ASP A 758 -5.51 -5.13 0.06
C ASP A 758 -5.03 -5.50 -1.35
N GLY A 759 -4.62 -4.51 -2.15
CA GLY A 759 -4.01 -4.71 -3.46
C GLY A 759 -2.70 -5.51 -3.40
N TYR A 760 -1.80 -5.18 -2.47
CA TYR A 760 -0.58 -5.98 -2.25
C TYR A 760 -0.92 -7.42 -1.82
N ALA A 761 -1.90 -7.60 -0.94
CA ALA A 761 -2.36 -8.92 -0.51
C ALA A 761 -2.96 -9.73 -1.68
N ALA A 762 -3.82 -9.10 -2.48
CA ALA A 762 -4.42 -9.71 -3.67
C ALA A 762 -3.37 -10.09 -4.71
N ALA A 763 -2.42 -9.20 -4.99
CA ALA A 763 -1.29 -9.47 -5.89
C ALA A 763 -0.43 -10.63 -5.39
N GLY A 764 -0.07 -10.64 -4.09
CA GLY A 764 0.65 -11.76 -3.48
C GLY A 764 -0.09 -13.10 -3.63
N ALA A 765 -1.41 -13.11 -3.41
CA ALA A 765 -2.24 -14.30 -3.55
C ALA A 765 -2.34 -14.79 -5.01
N VAL A 766 -2.50 -13.88 -5.98
CA VAL A 766 -2.55 -14.19 -7.42
C VAL A 766 -1.20 -14.73 -7.89
N LEU A 767 -0.10 -14.04 -7.60
CA LEU A 767 1.26 -14.46 -7.95
C LEU A 767 1.60 -15.82 -7.33
N ARG A 768 1.22 -16.06 -6.08
CA ARG A 768 1.40 -17.34 -5.40
C ARG A 768 0.60 -18.47 -6.08
N THR A 769 -0.62 -18.20 -6.51
CA THR A 769 -1.46 -19.15 -7.26
C THR A 769 -0.86 -19.44 -8.63
N ALA A 770 -0.28 -18.44 -9.30
CA ALA A 770 0.43 -18.60 -10.56
C ALA A 770 1.80 -19.31 -10.43
N GLY A 771 2.28 -19.55 -9.20
CA GLY A 771 3.61 -20.13 -8.96
C GLY A 771 4.75 -19.12 -9.01
N LEU A 772 4.50 -17.82 -9.06
CA LEU A 772 5.52 -16.77 -9.03
C LEU A 772 5.89 -16.41 -7.58
N LEU A 773 6.45 -17.36 -6.84
CA LEU A 773 6.63 -17.25 -5.39
C LEU A 773 7.63 -16.17 -4.95
N VAL A 774 8.67 -15.91 -5.75
CA VAL A 774 9.67 -14.86 -5.45
C VAL A 774 9.04 -13.49 -5.59
N GLU A 775 8.38 -13.23 -6.72
CA GLU A 775 7.67 -11.97 -6.96
C GLU A 775 6.54 -11.76 -5.95
N ALA A 776 5.80 -12.82 -5.58
CA ALA A 776 4.81 -12.76 -4.52
C ALA A 776 5.42 -12.27 -3.19
N ALA A 777 6.60 -12.77 -2.83
CA ALA A 777 7.30 -12.35 -1.61
C ALA A 777 7.76 -10.88 -1.68
N GLU A 778 8.26 -10.43 -2.83
CA GLU A 778 8.67 -9.03 -3.06
C GLU A 778 7.49 -8.06 -2.94
N VAL A 779 6.36 -8.39 -3.58
CA VAL A 779 5.13 -7.59 -3.51
C VAL A 779 4.57 -7.54 -2.09
N LEU A 780 4.55 -8.68 -1.40
CA LEU A 780 4.09 -8.74 -0.01
C LEU A 780 5.03 -8.03 0.96
N HIS A 781 6.35 -7.97 0.68
CA HIS A 781 7.28 -7.18 1.47
C HIS A 781 6.97 -5.68 1.39
N ARG A 782 6.64 -5.16 0.19
CA ARG A 782 6.14 -3.78 0.04
C ARG A 782 4.82 -3.56 0.80
N GLY A 783 3.95 -4.58 0.82
CA GLY A 783 2.74 -4.59 1.65
C GLY A 783 3.03 -4.55 3.15
N GLU A 784 4.05 -5.27 3.62
CA GLU A 784 4.51 -5.27 5.01
C GLU A 784 4.97 -3.87 5.44
N GLU A 785 5.76 -3.20 4.59
CA GLU A 785 6.20 -1.83 4.83
C GLU A 785 5.01 -0.85 4.87
N ALA A 786 3.96 -1.10 4.08
CA ALA A 786 2.75 -0.27 4.08
C ALA A 786 1.96 -0.39 5.39
N VAL A 787 1.89 -1.59 5.96
CA VAL A 787 1.22 -1.83 7.25
C VAL A 787 2.12 -1.62 8.46
N ALA A 788 3.41 -1.31 8.27
CA ALA A 788 4.39 -1.19 9.33
C ALA A 788 4.03 -0.14 10.39
N ARG A 789 3.36 0.94 9.97
CA ARG A 789 2.90 2.07 10.80
C ARG A 789 1.55 1.84 11.48
N LEU A 790 0.81 0.79 11.09
CA LEU A 790 -0.46 0.43 11.72
C LEU A 790 -0.19 -0.26 13.06
N ASP A 791 -1.15 -0.17 13.97
CA ASP A 791 -1.08 -0.88 15.26
C ASP A 791 -0.79 -2.38 15.06
N VAL A 792 -0.08 -2.98 16.00
CA VAL A 792 0.32 -4.40 15.94
C VAL A 792 -0.88 -5.34 15.84
N ASN A 793 -2.05 -4.92 16.31
CA ASN A 793 -3.30 -5.66 16.26
C ASN A 793 -4.21 -5.25 15.09
N HIS A 794 -3.80 -4.32 14.23
CA HIS A 794 -4.64 -3.82 13.15
C HIS A 794 -5.01 -4.94 12.16
N PRO A 795 -6.29 -5.09 11.77
CA PRO A 795 -6.74 -6.19 10.91
C PRO A 795 -5.96 -6.33 9.59
N LEU A 796 -5.72 -5.21 8.89
CA LEU A 796 -4.94 -5.22 7.64
C LEU A 796 -3.50 -5.68 7.85
N ARG A 797 -2.87 -5.34 8.99
CA ARG A 797 -1.53 -5.81 9.31
C ARG A 797 -1.53 -7.31 9.52
N LEU A 798 -2.46 -7.83 10.33
CA LEU A 798 -2.59 -9.26 10.59
C LEU A 798 -2.90 -10.05 9.30
N SER A 799 -3.72 -9.50 8.40
CA SER A 799 -3.99 -10.10 7.09
C SER A 799 -2.74 -10.14 6.21
N MET A 800 -1.97 -9.05 6.16
CA MET A 800 -0.71 -9.00 5.40
C MET A 800 0.31 -10.01 5.91
N LEU A 801 0.48 -10.12 7.24
CA LEU A 801 1.36 -11.12 7.84
C LEU A 801 0.90 -12.55 7.54
N ASP A 802 -0.41 -12.80 7.44
CA ASP A 802 -0.99 -14.09 7.05
C ASP A 802 -0.58 -14.47 5.61
N GLU A 803 -0.66 -13.52 4.69
CA GLU A 803 -0.25 -13.70 3.29
C GLU A 803 1.25 -13.93 3.15
N ILE A 804 2.06 -13.20 3.92
CA ILE A 804 3.52 -13.39 3.98
C ILE A 804 3.84 -14.78 4.52
N ALA A 805 3.24 -15.20 5.64
CA ALA A 805 3.46 -16.52 6.23
C ALA A 805 3.12 -17.65 5.25
N THR A 806 1.98 -17.54 4.55
CA THR A 806 1.57 -18.52 3.53
C THR A 806 2.56 -18.60 2.37
N THR A 807 3.10 -17.46 1.94
CA THR A 807 4.09 -17.40 0.85
C THR A 807 5.46 -17.95 1.30
N GLN A 808 5.87 -17.65 2.53
CA GLN A 808 7.08 -18.20 3.16
C GLN A 808 7.00 -19.73 3.29
N GLU A 809 5.86 -20.29 3.72
CA GLU A 809 5.63 -21.74 3.77
C GLU A 809 5.77 -22.38 2.40
N ARG A 810 5.17 -21.78 1.36
CA ARG A 810 5.27 -22.28 -0.01
C ARG A 810 6.69 -22.26 -0.57
N ARG A 811 7.54 -21.37 -0.06
CA ARG A 811 8.96 -21.31 -0.39
C ARG A 811 9.83 -22.19 0.53
N GLY A 812 9.25 -22.83 1.54
CA GLY A 812 9.93 -23.72 2.48
C GLY A 812 10.52 -23.07 3.73
N TYR A 813 10.24 -21.78 3.98
CA TYR A 813 10.73 -21.05 5.16
C TYR A 813 9.79 -21.21 6.36
N PHE A 814 9.61 -22.46 6.81
CA PHE A 814 8.62 -22.80 7.84
C PHE A 814 8.85 -22.12 9.19
N GLU A 815 10.10 -21.90 9.60
CA GLU A 815 10.41 -21.25 10.89
C GLU A 815 10.01 -19.77 10.90
N GLY A 816 10.20 -19.06 9.78
CA GLY A 816 9.75 -17.68 9.62
C GLY A 816 8.23 -17.59 9.64
N ALA A 817 7.56 -18.48 8.90
CA ALA A 817 6.11 -18.57 8.89
C ALA A 817 5.53 -18.90 10.27
N ARG A 818 6.12 -19.84 11.01
CA ARG A 818 5.72 -20.20 12.37
C ARG A 818 5.69 -18.99 13.29
N LYS A 819 6.77 -18.19 13.30
CA LYS A 819 6.84 -16.98 14.14
C LYS A 819 5.73 -15.98 13.80
N LEU A 820 5.47 -15.76 12.51
CA LEU A 820 4.38 -14.88 12.07
C LEU A 820 3.01 -15.45 12.49
N ARG A 821 2.77 -16.75 12.31
CA ARG A 821 1.54 -17.45 12.68
C ARG A 821 1.29 -17.38 14.20
N GLU A 822 2.32 -17.57 15.02
CA GLU A 822 2.25 -17.42 16.47
C GLU A 822 1.90 -15.99 16.88
N GLN A 823 2.53 -14.97 16.26
CA GLN A 823 2.20 -13.57 16.51
C GLN A 823 0.75 -13.25 16.16
N ILE A 824 0.28 -13.67 14.98
CA ILE A 824 -1.10 -13.49 14.54
C ILE A 824 -2.07 -14.14 15.53
N LEU A 825 -1.78 -15.37 15.97
CA LEU A 825 -2.62 -16.07 16.92
C LEU A 825 -2.68 -15.35 18.27
N ILE A 826 -1.56 -14.86 18.79
CA ILE A 826 -1.52 -14.09 20.05
C ILE A 826 -2.37 -12.83 19.93
N SER A 827 -2.15 -12.02 18.89
CA SER A 827 -2.89 -10.78 18.66
C SER A 827 -4.39 -11.04 18.50
N ARG A 828 -4.78 -12.00 17.65
CA ARG A 828 -6.21 -12.35 17.46
C ARG A 828 -6.84 -12.90 18.73
N THR A 829 -6.12 -13.71 19.52
CA THR A 829 -6.64 -14.22 20.79
C THR A 829 -6.86 -13.10 21.81
N GLN A 830 -5.94 -12.15 21.91
CA GLN A 830 -6.06 -11.02 22.84
C GLN A 830 -7.24 -10.10 22.48
N VAL A 831 -7.48 -9.91 21.18
CA VAL A 831 -8.38 -8.87 20.68
C VAL A 831 -9.78 -9.41 20.36
N LEU A 832 -9.85 -10.57 19.72
CA LEU A 832 -11.11 -11.20 19.28
C LEU A 832 -11.58 -12.30 20.24
N GLY A 833 -10.69 -12.81 21.08
CA GLY A 833 -10.92 -13.98 21.91
C GLY A 833 -10.61 -15.30 21.19
N GLU A 834 -10.54 -16.37 21.99
CA GLU A 834 -10.12 -17.70 21.52
C GLU A 834 -11.13 -18.37 20.59
N GLY A 835 -12.44 -18.18 20.83
CA GLY A 835 -13.51 -18.81 20.06
C GLY A 835 -13.90 -18.08 18.77
N HIS A 836 -13.19 -17.03 18.38
CA HIS A 836 -13.50 -16.24 17.19
C HIS A 836 -13.02 -16.94 15.91
N SER A 837 -13.80 -16.88 14.82
CA SER A 837 -13.52 -17.57 13.55
C SER A 837 -12.11 -17.30 13.00
N GLN A 838 -11.68 -16.04 12.97
CA GLN A 838 -10.33 -15.67 12.54
C GLN A 838 -9.21 -16.15 13.48
N THR A 839 -9.51 -16.32 14.78
CA THR A 839 -8.56 -16.88 15.75
C THR A 839 -8.43 -18.38 15.51
N LEU A 840 -9.55 -19.09 15.35
CA LEU A 840 -9.59 -20.51 15.04
C LEU A 840 -8.92 -20.82 13.69
N MET A 841 -9.11 -19.95 12.68
CA MET A 841 -8.39 -20.03 11.40
C MET A 841 -6.88 -19.84 11.59
N ALA A 842 -6.44 -18.89 12.41
CA ALA A 842 -5.02 -18.72 12.73
C ALA A 842 -4.44 -19.94 13.46
N MET A 843 -5.20 -20.56 14.37
CA MET A 843 -4.81 -21.82 15.04
C MET A 843 -4.66 -22.96 14.05
N SER A 844 -5.62 -23.13 13.13
CA SER A 844 -5.56 -24.15 12.07
C SER A 844 -4.37 -23.93 11.15
N HIS A 845 -4.09 -22.68 10.76
CA HIS A 845 -2.91 -22.37 9.94
C HIS A 845 -1.60 -22.66 10.69
N LEU A 846 -1.49 -22.31 11.97
CA LEU A 846 -0.34 -22.67 12.79
C LEU A 846 -0.19 -24.19 12.93
N ALA A 847 -1.29 -24.94 13.07
CA ALA A 847 -1.25 -26.40 13.12
C ALA A 847 -0.67 -26.99 11.83
N MET A 848 -1.07 -26.47 10.66
CA MET A 848 -0.49 -26.86 9.37
C MET A 848 1.01 -26.54 9.28
N THR A 849 1.44 -25.36 9.74
CA THR A 849 2.88 -25.01 9.79
C THR A 849 3.66 -25.99 10.68
N LEU A 850 3.14 -26.33 11.86
CA LEU A 850 3.77 -27.25 12.79
C LEU A 850 3.86 -28.67 12.23
N ALA A 851 2.79 -29.14 11.58
CA ALA A 851 2.79 -30.43 10.90
C ALA A 851 3.82 -30.47 9.76
N ALA A 852 3.93 -29.39 8.97
CA ALA A 852 4.95 -29.27 7.92
C ALA A 852 6.39 -29.28 8.48
N MET A 853 6.58 -28.81 9.73
CA MET A 853 7.85 -28.89 10.46
C MET A 853 8.08 -30.22 11.17
N GLY A 854 7.10 -31.14 11.17
CA GLY A 854 7.17 -32.45 11.80
C GLY A 854 6.75 -32.49 13.28
N ASP A 855 6.25 -31.40 13.85
CA ASP A 855 5.69 -31.37 15.21
C ASP A 855 4.21 -31.80 15.18
N PHE A 856 3.99 -33.07 14.88
CA PHE A 856 2.67 -33.66 14.69
C PHE A 856 1.85 -33.67 15.99
N GLU A 857 2.46 -33.84 17.17
CA GLU A 857 1.74 -33.77 18.42
C GLU A 857 1.23 -32.37 18.75
N ALA A 858 1.98 -31.30 18.43
CA ALA A 858 1.49 -29.93 18.61
C ALA A 858 0.38 -29.57 17.62
N ALA A 859 0.54 -29.98 16.35
CA ALA A 859 -0.50 -29.83 15.33
C ALA A 859 -1.81 -30.51 15.76
N LEU A 860 -1.74 -31.78 16.19
CA LEU A 860 -2.88 -32.56 16.67
C LEU A 860 -3.67 -31.81 17.76
N ARG A 861 -2.97 -31.28 18.79
CA ARG A 861 -3.62 -30.56 19.89
C ARG A 861 -4.33 -29.29 19.44
N LEU A 862 -3.77 -28.57 18.48
CA LEU A 862 -4.40 -27.35 17.95
C LEU A 862 -5.62 -27.70 17.10
N ASP A 863 -5.52 -28.69 16.22
CA ASP A 863 -6.63 -29.13 15.38
C ASP A 863 -7.80 -29.67 16.21
N GLU A 864 -7.56 -30.50 17.24
CA GLU A 864 -8.62 -30.99 18.14
C GLU A 864 -9.36 -29.85 18.84
N ARG A 865 -8.63 -28.80 19.24
CA ARG A 865 -9.22 -27.58 19.84
C ARG A 865 -10.06 -26.82 18.81
N VAL A 866 -9.53 -26.60 17.61
CA VAL A 866 -10.25 -25.91 16.53
C VAL A 866 -11.53 -26.65 16.18
N VAL A 867 -11.47 -27.98 15.96
CA VAL A 867 -12.66 -28.80 15.66
C VAL A 867 -13.68 -28.70 16.79
N SER A 868 -13.26 -28.83 18.05
CA SER A 868 -14.17 -28.77 19.20
C SER A 868 -14.89 -27.42 19.30
N SER A 869 -14.15 -26.32 19.13
CA SER A 869 -14.70 -24.96 19.24
C SER A 869 -15.50 -24.54 18.01
N ALA A 870 -15.00 -24.78 16.80
CA ALA A 870 -15.65 -24.40 15.55
C ALA A 870 -16.93 -25.22 15.33
N GLN A 871 -16.92 -26.53 15.60
CA GLN A 871 -18.09 -27.39 15.40
C GLN A 871 -19.27 -27.03 16.31
N LEU A 872 -18.99 -26.59 17.55
CA LEU A 872 -20.03 -26.13 18.47
C LEU A 872 -20.71 -24.85 17.96
N ARG A 873 -19.97 -24.00 17.23
CA ARG A 873 -20.40 -22.64 16.87
C ARG A 873 -20.96 -22.54 15.45
N PHE A 874 -20.35 -23.22 14.49
CA PHE A 874 -20.67 -23.10 13.06
C PHE A 874 -21.33 -24.36 12.48
N GLY A 875 -21.38 -25.45 13.25
CA GLY A 875 -21.95 -26.73 12.82
C GLY A 875 -20.91 -27.68 12.22
N ARG A 876 -21.36 -28.87 11.81
CA ARG A 876 -20.47 -30.00 11.42
C ARG A 876 -20.00 -29.95 9.97
N ALA A 877 -20.76 -29.29 9.10
CA ALA A 877 -20.46 -29.14 7.67
C ALA A 877 -19.75 -27.82 7.34
N ASP A 878 -19.46 -26.99 8.34
CA ASP A 878 -18.71 -25.74 8.15
C ASP A 878 -17.32 -26.01 7.57
N GLU A 879 -16.91 -25.16 6.62
CA GLU A 879 -15.66 -25.31 5.87
C GLU A 879 -14.43 -25.40 6.78
N LEU A 880 -14.37 -24.57 7.83
CA LEU A 880 -13.24 -24.58 8.77
C LEU A 880 -13.18 -25.90 9.54
N VAL A 881 -14.33 -26.44 9.96
CA VAL A 881 -14.41 -27.73 10.66
C VAL A 881 -13.97 -28.87 9.75
N VAL A 882 -14.48 -28.92 8.53
CA VAL A 882 -14.19 -29.95 7.54
C VAL A 882 -12.69 -29.96 7.21
N ARG A 883 -12.13 -28.80 6.87
CA ARG A 883 -10.73 -28.65 6.51
C ARG A 883 -9.81 -29.05 7.67
N THR A 884 -10.15 -28.62 8.89
CA THR A 884 -9.38 -28.97 10.08
C THR A 884 -9.47 -30.47 10.39
N LYS A 885 -10.64 -31.12 10.21
CA LYS A 885 -10.79 -32.57 10.38
C LYS A 885 -9.99 -33.38 9.35
N GLN A 886 -9.90 -32.91 8.11
CA GLN A 886 -9.06 -33.55 7.09
C GLN A 886 -7.58 -33.47 7.47
N HIS A 887 -7.11 -32.30 7.90
CA HIS A 887 -5.73 -32.12 8.39
C HIS A 887 -5.45 -32.96 9.65
N LEU A 888 -6.42 -33.02 10.58
CA LEU A 888 -6.37 -33.85 11.77
C LEU A 888 -6.25 -35.34 11.40
N ALA A 889 -7.02 -35.81 10.41
CA ALA A 889 -6.94 -37.19 9.93
C ALA A 889 -5.56 -37.52 9.34
N GLN A 890 -4.97 -36.60 8.57
CA GLN A 890 -3.61 -36.77 8.04
C GLN A 890 -2.58 -36.87 9.18
N THR A 891 -2.67 -35.98 10.17
CA THR A 891 -1.79 -35.99 11.35
C THR A 891 -1.94 -37.29 12.16
N LEU A 892 -3.17 -37.77 12.36
CA LEU A 892 -3.46 -39.05 13.02
C LEU A 892 -2.86 -40.24 12.26
N ASP A 893 -2.96 -40.25 10.94
CA ASP A 893 -2.39 -41.32 10.09
C ASP A 893 -0.86 -41.38 10.21
N ILE A 894 -0.18 -40.23 10.16
CA ILE A 894 1.28 -40.11 10.35
C ILE A 894 1.70 -40.62 11.73
N LEU A 895 0.91 -40.34 12.77
CA LEU A 895 1.15 -40.82 14.14
C LEU A 895 0.77 -42.30 14.34
N GLY A 896 0.31 -43.00 13.29
CA GLY A 896 -0.07 -44.41 13.34
C GLY A 896 -1.45 -44.69 13.96
N ARG A 897 -2.26 -43.65 14.22
CA ARG A 897 -3.67 -43.75 14.68
C ARG A 897 -4.61 -43.91 13.49
N THR A 898 -4.30 -44.93 12.71
CA THR A 898 -4.80 -45.21 11.36
C THR A 898 -6.33 -45.45 11.32
N ASP A 899 -6.88 -46.21 12.26
CA ASP A 899 -8.33 -46.48 12.31
C ASP A 899 -9.14 -45.21 12.63
N GLU A 900 -8.60 -44.33 13.49
CA GLU A 900 -9.24 -43.07 13.86
C GLU A 900 -9.24 -42.08 12.70
N ALA A 901 -8.14 -42.01 11.94
CA ALA A 901 -8.04 -41.19 10.74
C ALA A 901 -9.07 -41.60 9.66
N GLU A 902 -9.22 -42.91 9.40
CA GLU A 902 -10.21 -43.38 8.42
C GLU A 902 -11.63 -43.13 8.89
N TRP A 903 -11.92 -43.39 10.18
CA TRP A 903 -13.22 -43.08 10.75
C TRP A 903 -13.57 -41.59 10.59
N LEU A 904 -12.63 -40.70 10.87
CA LEU A 904 -12.82 -39.26 10.78
C LEU A 904 -13.10 -38.80 9.33
N LEU A 905 -12.33 -39.28 8.35
CA LEU A 905 -12.57 -38.94 6.94
C LEU A 905 -13.90 -39.50 6.41
N VAL A 906 -14.28 -40.71 6.82
CA VAL A 906 -15.59 -41.29 6.46
C VAL A 906 -16.74 -40.52 7.11
N GLU A 907 -16.58 -40.07 8.35
CA GLU A 907 -17.54 -39.19 9.03
C GLU A 907 -17.72 -37.87 8.26
N VAL A 908 -16.60 -37.19 7.95
CA VAL A 908 -16.59 -35.93 7.17
C VAL A 908 -17.26 -36.11 5.82
N MET A 909 -16.87 -37.13 5.06
CA MET A 909 -17.46 -37.41 3.74
C MET A 909 -18.97 -37.63 3.84
N ARG A 910 -19.46 -38.42 4.82
CA ARG A 910 -20.89 -38.66 4.99
C ARG A 910 -21.65 -37.40 5.41
N THR A 911 -21.08 -36.56 6.26
CA THR A 911 -21.68 -35.27 6.62
C THR A 911 -21.81 -34.38 5.39
N LEU A 912 -20.74 -34.21 4.62
CA LEU A 912 -20.74 -33.41 3.39
C LEU A 912 -21.70 -33.96 2.32
N GLU A 913 -21.74 -35.28 2.11
CA GLU A 913 -22.67 -35.92 1.17
C GLU A 913 -24.14 -35.68 1.55
N ASN A 914 -24.47 -35.69 2.84
CA ASN A 914 -25.84 -35.46 3.30
C ASN A 914 -26.23 -33.97 3.25
N ASP A 915 -25.32 -33.09 3.64
CA ASP A 915 -25.61 -31.68 3.87
C ASP A 915 -25.41 -30.84 2.59
N LEU A 916 -24.36 -31.11 1.81
CA LEU A 916 -23.99 -30.36 0.59
C LEU A 916 -24.23 -31.15 -0.70
N GLY A 917 -24.35 -32.48 -0.60
CA GLY A 917 -24.57 -33.37 -1.74
C GLY A 917 -23.30 -33.96 -2.35
N GLU A 918 -23.48 -34.95 -3.21
CA GLU A 918 -22.38 -35.68 -3.85
C GLU A 918 -21.56 -34.79 -4.81
N ALA A 919 -22.21 -33.92 -5.59
CA ALA A 919 -21.52 -33.12 -6.60
C ALA A 919 -20.67 -31.97 -6.03
N HIS A 920 -20.74 -31.70 -4.72
CA HIS A 920 -20.03 -30.60 -4.09
C HIS A 920 -18.52 -30.84 -4.04
N LEU A 921 -17.71 -29.81 -4.31
CA LEU A 921 -16.25 -29.92 -4.35
C LEU A 921 -15.68 -30.44 -3.03
N GLU A 922 -16.08 -29.88 -1.89
CA GLU A 922 -15.59 -30.32 -0.58
C GLU A 922 -15.87 -31.80 -0.31
N THR A 923 -17.02 -32.32 -0.78
CA THR A 923 -17.31 -33.76 -0.75
C THR A 923 -16.29 -34.56 -1.55
N GLN A 924 -15.93 -34.07 -2.75
CA GLN A 924 -14.96 -34.74 -3.60
C GLN A 924 -13.52 -34.59 -3.11
N ARG A 925 -13.12 -33.45 -2.52
CA ARG A 925 -11.83 -33.27 -1.84
C ARG A 925 -11.68 -34.23 -0.66
N ALA A 926 -12.74 -34.40 0.14
CA ALA A 926 -12.76 -35.41 1.20
C ALA A 926 -12.59 -36.82 0.65
N ARG A 927 -13.24 -37.14 -0.47
CA ARG A 927 -13.09 -38.43 -1.16
C ARG A 927 -11.67 -38.67 -1.70
N LEU A 928 -11.04 -37.66 -2.32
CA LEU A 928 -9.66 -37.73 -2.79
C LEU A 928 -8.68 -37.93 -1.62
N THR A 929 -8.89 -37.22 -0.51
CA THR A 929 -8.08 -37.36 0.72
C THR A 929 -8.20 -38.76 1.31
N LEU A 930 -9.42 -39.32 1.36
CA LEU A 930 -9.65 -40.70 1.77
C LEU A 930 -8.97 -41.69 0.82
N GLY A 931 -9.07 -41.47 -0.49
CA GLY A 931 -8.42 -42.28 -1.52
C GLY A 931 -6.91 -42.32 -1.36
N ASP A 932 -6.26 -41.16 -1.20
CA ASP A 932 -4.82 -41.03 -0.98
C ASP A 932 -4.35 -41.78 0.28
N MET A 933 -5.08 -41.65 1.39
CA MET A 933 -4.82 -42.42 2.60
C MET A 933 -4.96 -43.94 2.37
N LEU A 934 -6.01 -44.39 1.67
CA LEU A 934 -6.22 -45.80 1.33
C LEU A 934 -5.08 -46.34 0.43
N MET A 935 -4.53 -45.53 -0.48
CA MET A 935 -3.38 -45.91 -1.30
C MET A 935 -2.14 -46.19 -0.43
N ARG A 936 -1.80 -45.29 0.50
CA ARG A 936 -0.65 -45.47 1.43
C ARG A 936 -0.76 -46.74 2.28
N ARG A 937 -1.98 -47.20 2.54
CA ARG A 937 -2.28 -48.41 3.34
C ARG A 937 -2.32 -49.71 2.52
N GLY A 938 -2.13 -49.65 1.20
CA GLY A 938 -2.18 -50.83 0.34
C GLY A 938 -3.58 -51.22 -0.14
N ALA A 939 -4.63 -50.46 0.19
CA ALA A 939 -6.01 -50.73 -0.23
C ALA A 939 -6.28 -50.17 -1.64
N HIS A 940 -5.42 -50.53 -2.61
CA HIS A 940 -5.32 -49.88 -3.92
C HIS A 940 -6.62 -49.89 -4.73
N GLU A 941 -7.39 -51.00 -4.73
CA GLU A 941 -8.66 -51.09 -5.47
C GLU A 941 -9.75 -50.17 -4.89
N ARG A 942 -9.87 -50.09 -3.56
CA ARG A 942 -10.80 -49.15 -2.90
C ARG A 942 -10.38 -47.72 -3.19
N ALA A 943 -9.09 -47.41 -3.07
CA ALA A 943 -8.56 -46.09 -3.36
C ALA A 943 -8.84 -45.65 -4.81
N LEU A 944 -8.57 -46.54 -5.77
CA LEU A 944 -8.83 -46.31 -7.19
C LEU A 944 -10.32 -46.06 -7.46
N SER A 945 -11.22 -46.82 -6.82
CA SER A 945 -12.66 -46.61 -6.94
C SER A 945 -13.09 -45.24 -6.43
N GLU A 946 -12.61 -44.81 -5.26
CA GLU A 946 -12.96 -43.52 -4.68
C GLU A 946 -12.40 -42.34 -5.50
N ILE A 947 -11.12 -42.41 -5.90
CA ILE A 947 -10.46 -41.36 -6.68
C ILE A 947 -11.06 -41.24 -8.07
N ARG A 948 -11.36 -42.36 -8.75
CA ARG A 948 -12.00 -42.35 -10.07
C ARG A 948 -13.38 -41.67 -10.02
N ARG A 949 -14.19 -41.99 -9.00
CA ARG A 949 -15.50 -41.37 -8.82
C ARG A 949 -15.36 -39.86 -8.62
N ALA A 950 -14.40 -39.41 -7.82
CA ALA A 950 -14.15 -37.98 -7.62
C ALA A 950 -13.74 -37.27 -8.91
N ALA A 951 -12.79 -37.84 -9.66
CA ALA A 951 -12.35 -37.29 -10.94
C ALA A 951 -13.50 -37.20 -11.97
N GLU A 952 -14.33 -38.23 -12.08
CA GLU A 952 -15.50 -38.25 -12.97
C GLU A 952 -16.52 -37.16 -12.60
N VAL A 953 -16.81 -36.99 -11.30
CA VAL A 953 -17.72 -35.93 -10.83
C VAL A 953 -17.12 -34.54 -11.12
N MET A 954 -15.86 -34.31 -10.77
CA MET A 954 -15.19 -33.01 -11.00
C MET A 954 -15.10 -32.65 -12.49
N ARG A 955 -14.82 -33.60 -13.38
CA ARG A 955 -14.87 -33.39 -14.84
C ARG A 955 -16.25 -32.97 -15.31
N ALA A 956 -17.31 -33.56 -14.75
CA ALA A 956 -18.68 -33.26 -15.14
C ALA A 956 -19.17 -31.91 -14.58
N THR A 957 -18.69 -31.49 -13.40
CA THR A 957 -19.16 -30.27 -12.72
C THR A 957 -18.31 -29.04 -13.02
N LEU A 958 -16.97 -29.15 -12.96
CA LEU A 958 -16.02 -28.06 -13.13
C LEU A 958 -15.43 -27.99 -14.54
N GLY A 959 -15.50 -29.10 -15.27
CA GLY A 959 -14.89 -29.25 -16.58
C GLY A 959 -13.47 -29.84 -16.52
N PRO A 960 -12.92 -30.26 -17.67
CA PRO A 960 -11.66 -31.01 -17.74
C PRO A 960 -10.40 -30.16 -17.52
N THR A 961 -10.47 -28.83 -17.69
CA THR A 961 -9.32 -27.92 -17.60
C THR A 961 -9.22 -27.20 -16.26
N HIS A 962 -10.14 -27.46 -15.33
CA HIS A 962 -10.13 -26.80 -14.03
C HIS A 962 -8.95 -27.28 -13.17
N PRO A 963 -8.26 -26.39 -12.41
CA PRO A 963 -7.11 -26.77 -11.59
C PRO A 963 -7.38 -27.93 -10.62
N GLU A 964 -8.58 -28.01 -10.03
CA GLU A 964 -8.95 -29.11 -9.13
C GLU A 964 -9.19 -30.43 -9.88
N THR A 965 -9.76 -30.38 -11.08
CA THR A 965 -9.92 -31.55 -11.95
C THR A 965 -8.56 -32.11 -12.34
N PHE A 966 -7.59 -31.26 -12.70
CA PHE A 966 -6.23 -31.70 -12.96
C PHE A 966 -5.58 -32.40 -11.75
N SER A 967 -5.79 -31.88 -10.52
CA SER A 967 -5.29 -32.53 -9.31
C SER A 967 -5.92 -33.92 -9.10
N ALA A 968 -7.22 -34.06 -9.35
CA ALA A 968 -7.92 -35.33 -9.24
C ALA A 968 -7.46 -36.34 -10.30
N ASP A 969 -7.27 -35.90 -11.54
CA ASP A 969 -6.78 -36.71 -12.66
C ASP A 969 -5.34 -37.17 -12.45
N ALA A 970 -4.47 -36.28 -11.95
CA ALA A 970 -3.12 -36.64 -11.56
C ALA A 970 -3.12 -37.70 -10.44
N LEU A 971 -3.99 -37.55 -9.43
CA LEU A 971 -4.13 -38.54 -8.37
C LEU A 971 -4.71 -39.87 -8.89
N LEU A 972 -5.62 -39.84 -9.87
CA LEU A 972 -6.15 -41.03 -10.55
C LEU A 972 -5.03 -41.80 -11.26
N GLY A 973 -4.14 -41.10 -11.96
CA GLY A 973 -2.94 -41.68 -12.55
C GLY A 973 -2.05 -42.38 -11.52
N VAL A 974 -1.81 -41.74 -10.37
CA VAL A 974 -1.07 -42.35 -9.25
C VAL A 974 -1.78 -43.62 -8.74
N ALA A 975 -3.10 -43.57 -8.56
CA ALA A 975 -3.89 -44.70 -8.09
C ALA A 975 -3.88 -45.89 -9.07
N LEU A 976 -3.95 -45.62 -10.37
CA LEU A 976 -3.83 -46.64 -11.41
C LEU A 976 -2.47 -47.37 -11.33
N ASN A 977 -1.38 -46.64 -11.12
CA ASN A 977 -0.05 -47.24 -10.99
C ASN A 977 0.04 -48.15 -9.75
N TYR A 978 -0.44 -47.69 -8.60
CA TYR A 978 -0.47 -48.50 -7.37
C TYR A 978 -1.40 -49.72 -7.45
N ALA A 979 -2.49 -49.64 -8.23
CA ALA A 979 -3.37 -50.76 -8.50
C ALA A 979 -2.80 -51.76 -9.53
N GLY A 980 -1.61 -51.53 -10.09
CA GLY A 980 -0.97 -52.42 -11.04
C GLY A 980 -1.40 -52.21 -12.50
N HIS A 981 -1.81 -50.99 -12.86
CA HIS A 981 -2.16 -50.57 -14.21
C HIS A 981 -1.26 -49.43 -14.74
N PRO A 982 0.07 -49.64 -14.85
CA PRO A 982 1.03 -48.58 -15.14
C PRO A 982 0.87 -47.98 -16.56
N GLU A 983 0.40 -48.73 -17.55
CA GLU A 983 0.15 -48.19 -18.90
C GLU A 983 -1.06 -47.24 -18.92
N ALA A 984 -2.12 -47.57 -18.17
CA ALA A 984 -3.25 -46.67 -18.01
C ALA A 984 -2.86 -45.42 -17.21
N ALA A 985 -2.04 -45.60 -16.17
CA ALA A 985 -1.49 -44.49 -15.38
C ALA A 985 -0.64 -43.54 -16.24
N GLU A 986 0.18 -44.07 -17.16
CA GLU A 986 1.02 -43.28 -18.05
C GLU A 986 0.18 -42.45 -19.03
N SER A 987 -0.85 -43.06 -19.63
CA SER A 987 -1.77 -42.34 -20.52
C SER A 987 -2.51 -41.21 -19.78
N GLU A 988 -2.95 -41.46 -18.55
CA GLU A 988 -3.64 -40.47 -17.73
C GLU A 988 -2.70 -39.30 -17.37
N LEU A 989 -1.53 -39.60 -16.78
CA LEU A 989 -0.59 -38.59 -16.28
C LEU A 989 0.06 -37.77 -17.39
N SER A 990 0.42 -38.37 -18.53
CA SER A 990 0.99 -37.65 -19.66
C SER A 990 -0.02 -36.66 -20.26
N THR A 991 -1.27 -37.09 -20.45
CA THR A 991 -2.35 -36.22 -20.93
C THR A 991 -2.62 -35.08 -19.96
N THR A 992 -2.74 -35.37 -18.66
CA THR A 992 -2.92 -34.34 -17.63
C THR A 992 -1.74 -33.37 -17.59
N PHE A 993 -0.51 -33.87 -17.67
CA PHE A 993 0.70 -33.03 -17.70
C PHE A 993 0.71 -32.09 -18.90
N GLU A 994 0.45 -32.58 -20.12
CA GLU A 994 0.43 -31.76 -21.33
C GLU A 994 -0.63 -30.66 -21.25
N GLN A 995 -1.84 -31.00 -20.81
CA GLN A 995 -2.92 -30.04 -20.66
C GLN A 995 -2.61 -29.01 -19.56
N MET A 996 -2.09 -29.45 -18.42
CA MET A 996 -1.75 -28.58 -17.30
C MET A 996 -0.57 -27.66 -17.63
N ALA A 997 0.44 -28.15 -18.36
CA ALA A 997 1.56 -27.36 -18.84
C ALA A 997 1.12 -26.28 -19.84
N HIS A 998 0.09 -26.55 -20.66
CA HIS A 998 -0.49 -25.56 -21.55
C HIS A 998 -1.32 -24.50 -20.80
N VAL A 999 -2.11 -24.90 -19.79
CA VAL A 999 -3.05 -24.00 -19.08
C VAL A 999 -2.36 -23.20 -17.97
N LEU A 1000 -1.57 -23.85 -17.13
CA LEU A 1000 -0.93 -23.24 -15.96
C LEU A 1000 0.55 -22.90 -16.16
N GLY A 1001 1.14 -23.45 -17.22
CA GLY A 1001 2.58 -23.36 -17.48
C GLY A 1001 3.36 -24.61 -17.00
N PRO A 1002 4.52 -24.89 -17.62
CA PRO A 1002 5.33 -26.07 -17.34
C PRO A 1002 5.96 -26.04 -15.93
N ASP A 1003 6.31 -24.86 -15.43
CA ASP A 1003 6.97 -24.68 -14.12
C ASP A 1003 6.00 -24.50 -12.95
N HIS A 1004 4.69 -24.53 -13.21
CA HIS A 1004 3.69 -24.36 -12.17
C HIS A 1004 3.76 -25.52 -11.13
N PRO A 1005 3.63 -25.25 -9.82
CA PRO A 1005 3.74 -26.26 -8.75
C PRO A 1005 2.97 -27.57 -8.99
N ARG A 1006 1.72 -27.46 -9.47
CA ARG A 1006 0.87 -28.63 -9.73
C ARG A 1006 1.31 -29.40 -11.00
N THR A 1007 1.80 -28.70 -12.02
CA THR A 1007 2.35 -29.31 -13.25
C THR A 1007 3.60 -30.13 -12.91
N LEU A 1008 4.51 -29.55 -12.10
CA LEU A 1008 5.71 -30.24 -11.63
C LEU A 1008 5.39 -31.45 -10.73
N SER A 1009 4.28 -31.39 -9.97
CA SER A 1009 3.81 -32.51 -9.15
C SER A 1009 3.23 -33.65 -10.00
N THR A 1010 2.54 -33.31 -11.09
CA THR A 1010 2.05 -34.29 -12.08
C THR A 1010 3.22 -34.93 -12.83
N ALA A 1011 4.21 -34.14 -13.26
CA ALA A 1011 5.44 -34.65 -13.87
C ALA A 1011 6.21 -35.58 -12.93
N TRP A 1012 6.27 -35.25 -11.63
CA TRP A 1012 6.84 -36.13 -10.61
C TRP A 1012 6.13 -37.48 -10.51
N ALA A 1013 4.80 -37.48 -10.49
CA ALA A 1013 4.00 -38.70 -10.51
C ALA A 1013 4.28 -39.51 -11.79
N TRP A 1014 4.32 -38.84 -12.94
CA TRP A 1014 4.58 -39.46 -14.23
C TRP A 1014 5.97 -40.11 -14.28
N PHE A 1015 7.00 -39.44 -13.76
CA PHE A 1015 8.33 -40.01 -13.57
C PHE A 1015 8.29 -41.34 -12.80
N GLY A 1016 7.51 -41.42 -11.71
CA GLY A 1016 7.33 -42.65 -10.95
C GLY A 1016 6.76 -43.79 -11.79
N VAL A 1017 5.79 -43.50 -12.66
CA VAL A 1017 5.20 -44.50 -13.58
C VAL A 1017 6.19 -44.93 -14.67
N LEU A 1018 6.94 -43.99 -15.26
CA LEU A 1018 7.96 -44.30 -16.26
C LEU A 1018 9.04 -45.24 -15.68
N ARG A 1019 9.39 -45.07 -14.40
CA ARG A 1019 10.27 -46.03 -13.69
C ARG A 1019 9.63 -47.41 -13.53
N THR A 1020 8.36 -47.51 -13.17
CA THR A 1020 7.63 -48.79 -13.12
C THR A 1020 7.64 -49.50 -14.49
N LEU A 1021 7.51 -48.73 -15.58
CA LEU A 1021 7.55 -49.22 -16.95
C LEU A 1021 8.96 -49.47 -17.49
N ALA A 1022 10.01 -49.21 -16.70
CA ALA A 1022 11.42 -49.30 -17.10
C ALA A 1022 11.80 -48.43 -18.32
N ARG A 1023 11.09 -47.30 -18.54
CA ARG A 1023 11.38 -46.31 -19.60
C ARG A 1023 12.37 -45.26 -19.08
N HIS A 1024 13.61 -45.68 -18.85
CA HIS A 1024 14.59 -44.88 -18.11
C HIS A 1024 15.01 -43.57 -18.80
N ASP A 1025 15.10 -43.55 -20.14
CA ASP A 1025 15.49 -42.33 -20.88
C ASP A 1025 14.45 -41.22 -20.72
N GLU A 1026 13.17 -41.56 -20.89
CA GLU A 1026 12.06 -40.62 -20.72
C GLU A 1026 11.89 -40.21 -19.24
N ALA A 1027 12.08 -41.16 -18.32
CA ALA A 1027 12.09 -40.84 -16.89
C ALA A 1027 13.19 -39.83 -16.54
N LEU A 1028 14.36 -39.90 -17.20
CA LEU A 1028 15.46 -38.98 -16.97
C LEU A 1028 15.14 -37.56 -17.49
N GLU A 1029 14.47 -37.46 -18.65
CA GLU A 1029 14.02 -36.17 -19.17
C GLU A 1029 13.01 -35.50 -18.23
N VAL A 1030 12.00 -36.25 -17.80
CA VAL A 1030 10.95 -35.73 -16.91
C VAL A 1030 11.52 -35.32 -15.54
N ILE A 1031 12.36 -36.14 -14.91
CA ILE A 1031 12.94 -35.80 -13.60
C ILE A 1031 13.89 -34.60 -13.69
N ALA A 1032 14.63 -34.45 -14.80
CA ALA A 1032 15.49 -33.29 -15.01
C ALA A 1032 14.67 -32.00 -15.12
N ALA A 1033 13.55 -32.04 -15.83
CA ALA A 1033 12.61 -30.92 -15.89
C ALA A 1033 12.00 -30.60 -14.51
N VAL A 1034 11.60 -31.61 -13.73
CA VAL A 1034 11.11 -31.43 -12.36
C VAL A 1034 12.16 -30.79 -11.46
N VAL A 1035 13.40 -31.26 -11.52
CA VAL A 1035 14.52 -30.67 -10.76
C VAL A 1035 14.73 -29.22 -11.17
N ALA A 1036 14.80 -28.92 -12.47
CA ALA A 1036 14.98 -27.56 -12.96
C ALA A 1036 13.84 -26.62 -12.51
N GLY A 1037 12.58 -27.00 -12.71
CA GLY A 1037 11.42 -26.20 -12.34
C GLY A 1037 11.32 -25.98 -10.83
N ARG A 1038 11.50 -27.04 -10.01
CA ARG A 1038 11.48 -26.92 -8.54
C ARG A 1038 12.64 -26.06 -8.01
N SER A 1039 13.81 -26.12 -8.66
CA SER A 1039 14.95 -25.28 -8.31
C SER A 1039 14.68 -23.79 -8.56
N LEU A 1040 14.03 -23.47 -9.68
CA LEU A 1040 13.62 -22.10 -10.00
C LEU A 1040 12.55 -21.59 -9.03
N LEU A 1041 11.57 -22.44 -8.73
CA LEU A 1041 10.37 -22.10 -7.96
C LEU A 1041 10.63 -21.99 -6.45
N TYR A 1042 11.32 -22.97 -5.89
CA TYR A 1042 11.52 -23.10 -4.44
C TYR A 1042 12.98 -22.86 -4.00
N GLY A 1043 13.92 -22.84 -4.94
CA GLY A 1043 15.34 -22.90 -4.64
C GLY A 1043 15.87 -24.32 -4.45
N ASP A 1044 17.20 -24.44 -4.50
CA ASP A 1044 17.91 -25.71 -4.38
C ASP A 1044 17.87 -26.29 -2.95
N THR A 1045 17.62 -25.45 -1.95
CA THR A 1045 17.57 -25.85 -0.53
C THR A 1045 16.22 -26.45 -0.13
N HIS A 1046 15.18 -26.33 -0.97
CA HIS A 1046 13.84 -26.78 -0.61
C HIS A 1046 13.77 -28.32 -0.54
N PRO A 1047 13.10 -28.91 0.48
CA PRO A 1047 13.02 -30.36 0.65
C PRO A 1047 12.54 -31.10 -0.61
N SER A 1048 11.49 -30.61 -1.26
CA SER A 1048 10.95 -31.22 -2.50
C SER A 1048 11.90 -31.12 -3.71
N THR A 1049 12.79 -30.13 -3.74
CA THR A 1049 13.81 -30.01 -4.79
C THR A 1049 14.94 -31.00 -4.53
N VAL A 1050 15.40 -31.08 -3.28
CA VAL A 1050 16.44 -32.03 -2.85
C VAL A 1050 16.00 -33.48 -3.06
N ASP A 1051 14.76 -33.83 -2.69
CA ASP A 1051 14.20 -35.17 -2.94
C ASP A 1051 14.19 -35.50 -4.44
N ALA A 1052 13.82 -34.53 -5.29
CA ALA A 1052 13.86 -34.74 -6.73
C ALA A 1052 15.28 -34.93 -7.29
N MET A 1053 16.24 -34.16 -6.78
CA MET A 1053 17.65 -34.36 -7.12
C MET A 1053 18.15 -35.74 -6.67
N GLN A 1054 17.73 -36.22 -5.49
CA GLN A 1054 18.08 -37.55 -5.01
C GLN A 1054 17.50 -38.65 -5.91
N LYS A 1055 16.23 -38.54 -6.31
CA LYS A 1055 15.62 -39.48 -7.27
C LYS A 1055 16.25 -39.45 -8.65
N GLN A 1056 16.71 -38.28 -9.10
CA GLN A 1056 17.52 -38.17 -10.31
C GLN A 1056 18.85 -38.91 -10.18
N VAL A 1057 19.54 -38.78 -9.03
CA VAL A 1057 20.80 -39.51 -8.76
C VAL A 1057 20.57 -41.03 -8.77
N GLU A 1058 19.52 -41.51 -8.09
CA GLU A 1058 19.16 -42.93 -8.08
C GLU A 1058 18.98 -43.48 -9.50
N LEU A 1059 18.24 -42.78 -10.35
CA LEU A 1059 18.03 -43.19 -11.74
C LEU A 1059 19.32 -43.16 -12.57
N LEU A 1060 20.15 -42.12 -12.40
CA LEU A 1060 21.44 -41.99 -13.10
C LEU A 1060 22.41 -43.12 -12.73
N ASP A 1061 22.42 -43.55 -11.45
CA ASP A 1061 23.18 -44.71 -11.00
C ASP A 1061 22.64 -46.02 -11.60
N GLU A 1062 21.31 -46.17 -11.70
CA GLU A 1062 20.65 -47.34 -12.31
C GLU A 1062 21.02 -47.52 -13.79
N ILE A 1063 21.08 -46.42 -14.56
CA ILE A 1063 21.47 -46.45 -15.99
C ILE A 1063 22.98 -46.41 -16.22
N GLY A 1064 23.79 -46.23 -15.17
CA GLY A 1064 25.25 -46.25 -15.22
C GLY A 1064 25.93 -44.91 -15.55
N ASP A 1065 25.22 -43.78 -15.58
CA ASP A 1065 25.80 -42.45 -15.75
C ASP A 1065 26.37 -41.89 -14.43
N ARG A 1066 27.56 -42.36 -14.09
CA ARG A 1066 28.29 -41.92 -12.89
C ARG A 1066 28.66 -40.44 -12.91
N SER A 1067 28.89 -39.86 -14.09
CA SER A 1067 29.26 -38.45 -14.24
C SER A 1067 28.10 -37.53 -13.91
N GLY A 1068 26.92 -37.81 -14.46
CA GLY A 1068 25.69 -37.08 -14.16
C GLY A 1068 25.30 -37.19 -12.69
N ALA A 1069 25.34 -38.41 -12.13
CA ALA A 1069 25.04 -38.65 -10.73
C ALA A 1069 25.94 -37.83 -9.80
N GLU A 1070 27.25 -37.79 -10.07
CA GLU A 1070 28.21 -37.01 -9.26
C GLU A 1070 28.04 -35.49 -9.41
N ALA A 1071 27.55 -35.01 -10.56
CA ALA A 1071 27.22 -33.59 -10.73
C ALA A 1071 26.04 -33.19 -9.83
N ILE A 1072 24.96 -33.99 -9.82
CA ILE A 1072 23.79 -33.72 -8.98
C ILE A 1072 24.11 -33.90 -7.48
N ARG A 1073 24.88 -34.92 -7.09
CA ARG A 1073 25.35 -35.08 -5.70
C ARG A 1073 26.12 -33.86 -5.20
N ARG A 1074 26.97 -33.26 -6.04
CA ARG A 1074 27.68 -32.01 -5.70
C ARG A 1074 26.71 -30.85 -5.50
N ARG A 1075 25.68 -30.73 -6.34
CA ARG A 1075 24.64 -29.71 -6.20
C ARG A 1075 23.86 -29.87 -4.89
N ILE A 1076 23.44 -31.09 -4.55
CA ILE A 1076 22.82 -31.41 -3.25
C ILE A 1076 23.76 -31.03 -2.09
N ALA A 1077 25.04 -31.38 -2.18
CA ALA A 1077 26.01 -31.08 -1.13
C ALA A 1077 26.22 -29.57 -0.93
N VAL A 1078 26.12 -28.77 -2.00
CA VAL A 1078 26.11 -27.31 -1.90
C VAL A 1078 24.82 -26.85 -1.23
N ALA A 1079 23.65 -27.28 -1.70
CA ALA A 1079 22.36 -26.91 -1.13
C ALA A 1079 22.27 -27.21 0.38
N MET A 1080 22.75 -28.37 0.83
CA MET A 1080 22.74 -28.76 2.25
C MET A 1080 23.75 -28.00 3.12
N ARG A 1081 24.71 -27.27 2.51
CA ARG A 1081 25.71 -26.44 3.21
C ARG A 1081 25.34 -24.96 3.23
N THR A 1082 24.49 -24.53 2.30
CA THR A 1082 23.99 -23.16 2.23
C THR A 1082 22.82 -23.02 3.20
N PRO A 1083 22.86 -22.09 4.17
CA PRO A 1083 21.65 -21.79 4.95
C PRO A 1083 20.53 -21.33 3.99
N PRO A 1084 19.25 -21.65 4.28
CA PRO A 1084 18.14 -21.19 3.45
C PRO A 1084 18.18 -19.65 3.37
N LEU A 1085 18.30 -19.12 2.15
CA LEU A 1085 18.32 -17.67 1.85
C LEU A 1085 17.00 -17.05 2.33
N VAL A 1086 16.99 -16.33 3.44
CA VAL A 1086 15.76 -15.76 4.08
C VAL A 1086 15.02 -14.78 3.17
#